data_AF-A0AAN8X0Y4-F1
#
_entry.id   AF-A0AAN8X0Y4-F1
#
_cell.length_a   1.000
_cell.length_b   1.000
_cell.length_c   1.000
_cell.angle_alpha   90.00
_cell.angle_beta   90.00
_cell.angle_gamma   90.00
#
_symmetry.space_group_name_H-M   'P 1'
#
loop_
_entity.id
_entity.type
_entity.pdbx_description
1 polymer ?
#
loop_
_entity_poly.entity_id
_entity_poly.type
_entity_poly.pdbx_seq_one_letter_code
_entity_poly.pdbx_strand_id
1 'polypeptide(L)'
;MMAGVEVNSGLREALIENLNNILSPQADVRRAAEEQIHVLEVTEEFGVHLAELTLDRSGPLPIRQLASVLLKQYVEAHWSQDSEKFRLPECPEYAKVKIRELLPHGLHEPISKVRSSVAYAISAIAHWDWPEQWCGLFDLLMVALKSGEEAPVHGAMRVLTEFSRDLTDQHIPQVAPVILPEMYRIFCEEEKYGIRTRGRAVEIFSTIANLICMMGEYNRNLAKTLLYPTLPAFTQALIKGLQTPDGFTSDSGLKKEILSALTILMKNVPKQMGQYLGEVLGPVWQTLTTSADTYVNTTVNAREDADDPVDSDGEVLGFENLVFTIFEFVHALVETSKHKQMIKQGIAELIYYILLYMQITEDQIETWSNNPDAFVEDEDEDSFAYSVRISAQDLLLALCQELAEECGQGLIIAVRRHLERAANQRTNGDPAWWKTHEAVMLALGSVRDLVLDQVTKGQLQFDLTNFIQSVVLADLDPNCSPFLAGRALWCGSRYGQAVTPEMLDRFLQATVSALKHSPNPIIKVSGVRSVWGFCEYLKGSGNPAALQPYLPAILDGLVTLATQSSSEVLSLILETCCIVVSVDSNFTAANVGRISTLCLAVFIKANNDPVLVALVQDVVRELCANPGCTTTLQTKFIPTLASILSASTDRVPPGMQAVALDMVEVMVRSSSPPLGEPLVNVAFPAVVQRTLNTDDNSTLQNGGECLRAYVSVAPEQVIAYRDSEGRSGLQYVVQVASQLLSPSSSEQTATFVGRLITVLIRRAGDHLGDNLDLLLRAVLSKLQGAETLTVVQNLVLVYAQLVHSQLEGVLTFLAGVPGPSGQSALHFVLTQWCSKQHLFFGAYEGKVSAVALAKLLEHGVTANDARLQDIIVQGDQVFTPDSRIRTRSQRVSRPEQWTQVPVLVKIFKLLINELANAIDSNLGKDDDEQESEDECWEDEEEEGQANGDSSLTSIYAPSSNFPGYDADTVDDDDDPDAVSDPLYTLDLQQYLTTFISTFTQHPAFPVFIPHLNPHEREVLQGIGVQC
;
A
#
# COMPACT_ATOMS: atom_id res chain seq x y z
N MET A 1 -55.68 -30.52 -11.22
CA MET A 1 -55.37 -29.60 -12.34
C MET A 1 -56.26 -28.36 -12.34
N MET A 2 -57.60 -28.43 -12.44
CA MET A 2 -58.43 -27.20 -12.47
C MET A 2 -58.28 -26.28 -11.24
N ALA A 3 -58.22 -26.83 -10.01
CA ALA A 3 -58.08 -26.03 -8.79
C ALA A 3 -56.70 -25.35 -8.62
N GLY A 4 -55.64 -25.87 -9.24
CA GLY A 4 -54.31 -25.23 -9.22
C GLY A 4 -54.19 -24.09 -10.23
N VAL A 5 -54.92 -24.18 -11.35
CA VAL A 5 -54.95 -23.13 -12.38
C VAL A 5 -55.70 -21.89 -11.90
N GLU A 6 -56.79 -22.04 -11.13
CA GLU A 6 -57.54 -20.91 -10.55
C GLU A 6 -56.75 -20.15 -9.46
N VAL A 7 -55.95 -20.86 -8.65
CA VAL A 7 -55.11 -20.24 -7.60
C VAL A 7 -53.95 -19.45 -8.22
N ASN A 8 -53.29 -19.98 -9.25
CA ASN A 8 -52.19 -19.29 -9.94
C ASN A 8 -52.68 -18.04 -10.69
N SER A 9 -53.89 -18.06 -11.27
CA SER A 9 -54.48 -16.83 -11.83
C SER A 9 -54.76 -15.77 -10.78
N GLY A 10 -55.20 -16.16 -9.57
CA GLY A 10 -55.47 -15.24 -8.48
C GLY A 10 -54.21 -14.60 -7.88
N LEU A 11 -53.10 -15.35 -7.79
CA LEU A 11 -51.81 -14.82 -7.32
C LEU A 11 -51.21 -13.81 -8.31
N ARG A 12 -51.34 -14.06 -9.62
CA ARG A 12 -50.91 -13.11 -10.66
C ARG A 12 -51.71 -11.81 -10.62
N GLU A 13 -53.02 -11.88 -10.42
CA GLU A 13 -53.87 -10.68 -10.26
C GLU A 13 -53.51 -9.89 -8.99
N ALA A 14 -53.29 -10.58 -7.86
CA ALA A 14 -52.83 -9.96 -6.62
C ALA A 14 -51.47 -9.26 -6.78
N LEU A 15 -50.54 -9.86 -7.53
CA LEU A 15 -49.26 -9.23 -7.86
C LEU A 15 -49.47 -7.95 -8.68
N ILE A 16 -50.30 -7.97 -9.73
CA ILE A 16 -50.58 -6.78 -10.54
C ILE A 16 -51.19 -5.66 -9.69
N GLU A 17 -52.16 -5.98 -8.83
CA GLU A 17 -52.77 -5.00 -7.92
C GLU A 17 -51.72 -4.42 -6.96
N ASN A 18 -50.88 -5.28 -6.39
CA ASN A 18 -49.83 -4.86 -5.47
C ASN A 18 -48.79 -3.95 -6.16
N LEU A 19 -48.33 -4.27 -7.37
CA LEU A 19 -47.42 -3.41 -8.13
C LEU A 19 -48.03 -2.04 -8.45
N ASN A 20 -49.33 -1.97 -8.74
CA ASN A 20 -50.02 -0.68 -8.91
C ASN A 20 -50.05 0.12 -7.61
N ASN A 21 -50.23 -0.54 -6.46
CA ASN A 21 -50.22 0.09 -5.15
C ASN A 21 -48.83 0.60 -4.74
N ILE A 22 -47.74 -0.11 -5.10
CA ILE A 22 -46.36 0.37 -4.91
C ILE A 22 -46.11 1.68 -5.68
N LEU A 23 -46.73 1.85 -6.85
CA LEU A 23 -46.61 3.06 -7.66
C LEU A 23 -47.60 4.18 -7.25
N SER A 24 -48.36 4.00 -6.16
CA SER A 24 -49.34 4.99 -5.69
C SER A 24 -48.66 6.24 -5.10
N PRO A 25 -49.21 7.45 -5.32
CA PRO A 25 -48.72 8.66 -4.66
C PRO A 25 -48.97 8.64 -3.14
N GLN A 26 -49.90 7.82 -2.63
CA GLN A 26 -50.23 7.73 -1.20
C GLN A 26 -49.24 6.86 -0.44
N ALA A 27 -48.56 7.43 0.55
CA ALA A 27 -47.51 6.75 1.32
C ALA A 27 -48.01 5.49 2.07
N ASP A 28 -49.22 5.54 2.65
CA ASP A 28 -49.76 4.38 3.39
C ASP A 28 -50.13 3.22 2.46
N VAL A 29 -50.59 3.52 1.23
CA VAL A 29 -50.86 2.50 0.20
C VAL A 29 -49.55 1.84 -0.26
N ARG A 30 -48.48 2.62 -0.45
CA ARG A 30 -47.16 2.08 -0.79
C ARG A 30 -46.60 1.19 0.32
N ARG A 31 -46.61 1.65 1.57
CA ARG A 31 -46.09 0.89 2.72
C ARG A 31 -46.82 -0.45 2.88
N ALA A 32 -48.15 -0.45 2.76
CA ALA A 32 -48.93 -1.69 2.81
C ALA A 32 -48.60 -2.62 1.63
N ALA A 33 -48.35 -2.06 0.44
CA ALA A 33 -47.96 -2.85 -0.73
C ALA A 33 -46.55 -3.43 -0.62
N GLU A 34 -45.59 -2.69 -0.06
CA GLU A 34 -44.23 -3.16 0.27
C GLU A 34 -44.25 -4.29 1.32
N GLU A 35 -45.12 -4.23 2.32
CA GLU A 35 -45.27 -5.36 3.26
C GLU A 35 -45.86 -6.60 2.56
N GLN A 36 -46.82 -6.39 1.66
CA GLN A 36 -47.45 -7.47 0.90
C GLN A 36 -46.53 -8.09 -0.15
N ILE A 37 -45.62 -7.32 -0.78
CA ILE A 37 -44.69 -7.87 -1.78
C ILE A 37 -43.73 -8.88 -1.14
N HIS A 38 -43.33 -8.67 0.13
CA HIS A 38 -42.53 -9.64 0.88
C HIS A 38 -43.26 -10.96 1.15
N VAL A 39 -44.59 -10.93 1.25
CA VAL A 39 -45.39 -12.15 1.37
C VAL A 39 -45.47 -12.86 0.02
N LEU A 40 -45.63 -12.10 -1.07
CA LEU A 40 -45.65 -12.64 -2.44
C LEU A 40 -44.28 -13.20 -2.85
N GLU A 41 -43.18 -12.62 -2.37
CA GLU A 41 -41.78 -13.03 -2.62
C GLU A 41 -41.52 -14.50 -2.26
N VAL A 42 -42.23 -15.03 -1.27
CA VAL A 42 -42.12 -16.42 -0.79
C VAL A 42 -42.97 -17.40 -1.61
N THR A 43 -43.77 -16.93 -2.58
CA THR A 43 -44.59 -17.81 -3.41
C THR A 43 -43.79 -18.45 -4.55
N GLU A 44 -44.08 -19.72 -4.85
CA GLU A 44 -43.28 -20.51 -5.82
C GLU A 44 -43.30 -19.95 -7.26
N GLU A 45 -44.37 -19.24 -7.67
CA GLU A 45 -44.50 -18.63 -9.00
C GLU A 45 -44.19 -17.13 -9.03
N PHE A 46 -43.69 -16.53 -7.94
CA PHE A 46 -43.42 -15.09 -7.87
C PHE A 46 -42.50 -14.62 -9.00
N GLY A 47 -41.32 -15.22 -9.13
CA GLY A 47 -40.37 -14.91 -10.20
C GLY A 47 -40.92 -15.19 -11.61
N VAL A 48 -41.76 -16.21 -11.75
CA VAL A 48 -42.41 -16.55 -13.03
C VAL A 48 -43.38 -15.46 -13.44
N HIS A 49 -44.25 -15.00 -12.54
CA HIS A 49 -45.19 -13.92 -12.83
C HIS A 49 -44.46 -12.59 -13.07
N LEU A 50 -43.40 -12.29 -12.33
CA LEU A 50 -42.55 -11.12 -12.61
C LEU A 50 -41.94 -11.16 -14.01
N ALA A 51 -41.47 -12.33 -14.46
CA ALA A 51 -40.98 -12.52 -15.82
C ALA A 51 -42.09 -12.33 -16.86
N GLU A 52 -43.27 -12.93 -16.67
CA GLU A 52 -44.42 -12.75 -17.56
C GLU A 52 -44.86 -11.28 -17.66
N LEU A 53 -44.95 -10.57 -16.54
CA LEU A 53 -45.33 -9.15 -16.50
C LEU A 53 -44.29 -8.26 -17.15
N THR A 54 -43.00 -8.56 -16.98
CA THR A 54 -41.91 -7.86 -17.64
C THR A 54 -42.02 -7.97 -19.17
N LEU A 55 -42.37 -9.16 -19.67
CA LEU A 55 -42.44 -9.49 -21.10
C LEU A 55 -43.76 -9.11 -21.78
N ASP A 56 -44.82 -8.78 -21.02
CA ASP A 56 -46.13 -8.42 -21.56
C ASP A 56 -46.09 -7.07 -22.29
N ARG A 57 -45.96 -7.11 -23.62
CA ARG A 57 -45.94 -5.91 -24.49
C ARG A 57 -47.23 -5.09 -24.45
N SER A 58 -48.35 -5.68 -24.01
CA SER A 58 -49.62 -4.98 -23.87
C SER A 58 -49.79 -4.31 -22.50
N GLY A 59 -48.91 -4.61 -21.54
CA GLY A 59 -48.95 -4.09 -20.18
C GLY A 59 -48.44 -2.64 -20.05
N PRO A 60 -48.88 -1.90 -19.00
CA PRO A 60 -48.38 -0.55 -18.73
C PRO A 60 -46.87 -0.54 -18.42
N LEU A 61 -46.11 0.33 -19.08
CA LEU A 61 -44.65 0.45 -18.90
C LEU A 61 -44.20 0.57 -17.43
N PRO A 62 -44.86 1.37 -16.55
CA PRO A 62 -44.45 1.47 -15.15
C PRO A 62 -44.51 0.12 -14.40
N ILE A 63 -45.50 -0.72 -14.70
CA ILE A 63 -45.64 -2.06 -14.12
C ILE A 63 -44.59 -3.00 -14.67
N ARG A 64 -44.33 -2.96 -15.98
CA ARG A 64 -43.28 -3.77 -16.60
C ARG A 64 -41.89 -3.43 -16.04
N GLN A 65 -41.62 -2.14 -15.82
CA GLN A 65 -40.35 -1.68 -15.28
C GLN A 65 -40.19 -2.05 -13.79
N LEU A 66 -41.24 -1.89 -12.97
CA LEU A 66 -41.18 -2.31 -11.58
C LEU A 66 -41.05 -3.84 -11.45
N ALA A 67 -41.81 -4.60 -12.24
CA ALA A 67 -41.72 -6.05 -12.31
C ALA A 67 -40.30 -6.51 -12.72
N SER A 68 -39.68 -5.83 -13.68
CA SER A 68 -38.32 -6.17 -14.11
C SER A 68 -37.27 -5.86 -13.05
N VAL A 69 -37.45 -4.79 -12.25
CA VAL A 69 -36.54 -4.49 -11.12
C VAL A 69 -36.66 -5.55 -10.02
N LEU A 70 -37.89 -5.91 -9.64
CA LEU A 70 -38.13 -6.96 -8.65
C LEU A 70 -37.65 -8.33 -9.14
N LEU A 71 -37.76 -8.62 -10.44
CA LEU A 71 -37.25 -9.85 -11.01
C LEU A 71 -35.73 -9.98 -10.84
N LYS A 72 -34.97 -8.91 -11.08
CA LYS A 72 -33.51 -8.91 -10.85
C LYS A 72 -33.18 -9.22 -9.39
N GLN A 73 -33.85 -8.53 -8.47
CA GLN A 73 -33.67 -8.75 -7.03
C GLN A 73 -34.04 -10.19 -6.63
N TYR A 74 -35.12 -10.73 -7.21
CA TYR A 74 -35.55 -12.10 -6.97
C TYR A 74 -34.50 -13.10 -7.46
N VAL A 75 -33.92 -12.92 -8.64
CA VAL A 75 -32.85 -13.80 -9.15
C VAL A 75 -31.62 -13.74 -8.23
N GLU A 76 -31.15 -12.55 -7.84
CA GLU A 76 -29.99 -12.43 -6.93
C GLU A 76 -30.21 -13.10 -5.57
N ALA A 77 -31.44 -13.00 -5.03
CA ALA A 77 -31.76 -13.45 -3.68
C ALA A 77 -32.29 -14.88 -3.60
N HIS A 78 -32.95 -15.41 -4.64
CA HIS A 78 -33.65 -16.70 -4.56
C HIS A 78 -33.13 -17.75 -5.54
N TRP A 79 -32.22 -17.43 -6.46
CA TRP A 79 -31.82 -18.38 -7.52
C TRP A 79 -30.88 -19.49 -7.04
N SER A 80 -29.95 -19.22 -6.13
CA SER A 80 -28.98 -20.22 -5.62
C SER A 80 -28.78 -20.05 -4.11
N GLN A 81 -28.73 -21.17 -3.38
CA GLN A 81 -28.45 -21.18 -1.93
C GLN A 81 -27.03 -20.75 -1.59
N ASP A 82 -26.11 -20.83 -2.56
CA ASP A 82 -24.70 -20.47 -2.41
C ASP A 82 -24.45 -18.95 -2.58
N SER A 83 -25.51 -18.17 -2.89
CA SER A 83 -25.43 -16.70 -2.98
C SER A 83 -25.27 -16.07 -1.59
N GLU A 84 -24.38 -15.10 -1.43
CA GLU A 84 -24.22 -14.33 -0.18
C GLU A 84 -25.50 -13.58 0.22
N LYS A 85 -26.30 -13.17 -0.78
CA LYS A 85 -27.56 -12.44 -0.59
C LYS A 85 -28.77 -13.37 -0.51
N PHE A 86 -28.57 -14.69 -0.36
CA PHE A 86 -29.63 -15.67 -0.44
C PHE A 86 -30.73 -15.45 0.60
N ARG A 87 -31.98 -15.59 0.16
CA ARG A 87 -33.19 -15.53 0.97
C ARG A 87 -34.05 -16.74 0.68
N LEU A 88 -34.60 -17.34 1.73
CA LEU A 88 -35.56 -18.44 1.58
C LEU A 88 -36.89 -17.92 1.02
N PRO A 89 -37.58 -18.68 0.16
CA PRO A 89 -37.21 -20.01 -0.36
C PRO A 89 -36.31 -19.92 -1.60
N GLU A 90 -35.56 -20.99 -1.89
CA GLU A 90 -34.90 -21.11 -3.21
C GLU A 90 -35.97 -21.27 -4.30
N CYS A 91 -35.75 -20.63 -5.44
CA CYS A 91 -36.58 -20.73 -6.63
C CYS A 91 -36.72 -22.21 -7.04
N PRO A 92 -37.94 -22.78 -7.08
CA PRO A 92 -38.12 -24.18 -7.44
C PRO A 92 -37.65 -24.48 -8.87
N GLU A 93 -37.14 -25.68 -9.13
CA GLU A 93 -36.57 -26.04 -10.45
C GLU A 93 -37.56 -25.85 -11.61
N TYR A 94 -38.84 -26.16 -11.42
CA TYR A 94 -39.86 -25.94 -12.45
C TYR A 94 -40.04 -24.45 -12.79
N ALA A 95 -39.91 -23.57 -11.80
CA ALA A 95 -39.98 -22.12 -11.97
C ALA A 95 -38.71 -21.61 -12.65
N LYS A 96 -37.52 -22.12 -12.27
CA LYS A 96 -36.25 -21.82 -12.96
C LYS A 96 -36.34 -22.18 -14.45
N VAL A 97 -36.79 -23.38 -14.81
CA VAL A 97 -37.00 -23.80 -16.21
C VAL A 97 -37.92 -22.83 -16.95
N LYS A 98 -39.09 -22.49 -16.37
CA LYS A 98 -40.06 -21.59 -17.01
C LYS A 98 -39.48 -20.18 -17.19
N ILE A 99 -38.75 -19.66 -16.21
CA ILE A 99 -38.09 -18.34 -16.31
C ILE A 99 -37.01 -18.36 -17.40
N ARG A 100 -36.19 -19.43 -17.48
CA ARG A 100 -35.17 -19.61 -18.53
C ARG A 100 -35.78 -19.70 -19.94
N GLU A 101 -36.97 -20.29 -20.08
CA GLU A 101 -37.71 -20.30 -21.35
C GLU A 101 -38.29 -18.93 -21.72
N LEU A 102 -38.77 -18.18 -20.72
CA LEU A 102 -39.43 -16.89 -20.93
C LEU A 102 -38.44 -15.77 -21.29
N LEU A 103 -37.40 -15.57 -20.48
CA LEU A 103 -36.56 -14.37 -20.53
C LEU A 103 -35.86 -14.11 -21.87
N PRO A 104 -35.37 -15.11 -22.64
CA PRO A 104 -34.75 -14.86 -23.94
C PRO A 104 -35.64 -14.08 -24.92
N HIS A 105 -36.96 -14.23 -24.84
CA HIS A 105 -37.91 -13.46 -25.67
C HIS A 105 -37.85 -11.96 -25.40
N GLY A 106 -37.48 -11.57 -24.18
CA GLY A 106 -37.33 -10.17 -23.78
C GLY A 106 -36.11 -9.47 -24.37
N LEU A 107 -35.16 -10.21 -24.94
CA LEU A 107 -34.05 -9.62 -25.70
C LEU A 107 -34.57 -8.87 -26.94
N HIS A 108 -35.72 -9.26 -27.50
CA HIS A 108 -36.36 -8.60 -28.63
C HIS A 108 -37.25 -7.41 -28.24
N GLU A 109 -37.25 -7.00 -26.97
CA GLU A 109 -38.08 -5.87 -26.50
C GLU A 109 -37.56 -4.54 -27.09
N PRO A 110 -38.40 -3.72 -27.75
CA PRO A 110 -37.96 -2.42 -28.28
C PRO A 110 -37.54 -1.43 -27.17
N ILE A 111 -38.17 -1.49 -25.99
CA ILE A 111 -37.89 -0.58 -24.88
C ILE A 111 -36.57 -0.95 -24.21
N SER A 112 -35.54 -0.09 -24.36
CA SER A 112 -34.18 -0.34 -23.86
C SER A 112 -34.12 -0.67 -22.36
N LYS A 113 -34.86 0.05 -21.51
CA LYS A 113 -34.84 -0.17 -20.05
C LYS A 113 -35.33 -1.56 -19.63
N VAL A 114 -36.37 -2.05 -20.30
CA VAL A 114 -36.93 -3.39 -20.05
C VAL A 114 -36.00 -4.46 -20.60
N ARG A 115 -35.53 -4.29 -21.85
CA ARG A 115 -34.55 -5.18 -22.49
C ARG A 115 -33.28 -5.33 -21.65
N SER A 116 -32.80 -4.22 -21.10
CA SER A 116 -31.62 -4.15 -20.24
C SER A 116 -31.80 -4.87 -18.90
N SER A 117 -32.97 -4.73 -18.28
CA SER A 117 -33.30 -5.45 -17.06
C SER A 117 -33.43 -6.96 -17.28
N VAL A 118 -34.01 -7.37 -18.43
CA VAL A 118 -34.07 -8.78 -18.83
C VAL A 118 -32.68 -9.34 -19.09
N ALA A 119 -31.82 -8.60 -19.82
CA ALA A 119 -30.45 -9.03 -20.08
C ALA A 119 -29.67 -9.23 -18.76
N TYR A 120 -29.80 -8.30 -17.81
CA TYR A 120 -29.20 -8.46 -16.47
C TYR A 120 -29.71 -9.73 -15.76
N ALA A 121 -31.02 -9.97 -15.76
CA ALA A 121 -31.59 -11.17 -15.14
C ALA A 121 -31.06 -12.45 -15.80
N ILE A 122 -30.90 -12.46 -17.14
CA ILE A 122 -30.29 -13.59 -17.85
C ILE A 122 -28.82 -13.78 -17.42
N SER A 123 -28.03 -12.71 -17.34
CA SER A 123 -26.63 -12.79 -16.88
C SER A 123 -26.52 -13.32 -15.44
N ALA A 124 -27.37 -12.82 -14.54
CA ALA A 124 -27.41 -13.27 -13.15
C ALA A 124 -27.79 -14.75 -13.02
N ILE A 125 -28.70 -15.25 -13.87
CA ILE A 125 -29.01 -16.68 -13.94
C ILE A 125 -27.82 -17.46 -14.54
N ALA A 126 -27.22 -16.95 -15.61
CA ALA A 126 -26.13 -17.62 -16.32
C ALA A 126 -24.93 -17.88 -15.42
N HIS A 127 -24.60 -16.95 -14.51
CA HIS A 127 -23.54 -17.11 -13.52
C HIS A 127 -23.68 -18.40 -12.68
N TRP A 128 -24.91 -18.82 -12.38
CA TRP A 128 -25.18 -20.04 -11.58
C TRP A 128 -25.44 -21.27 -12.44
N ASP A 129 -26.11 -21.09 -13.58
CA ASP A 129 -26.70 -22.19 -14.34
C ASP A 129 -25.90 -22.56 -15.59
N TRP A 130 -25.00 -21.72 -16.09
CA TRP A 130 -24.21 -22.01 -17.29
C TRP A 130 -22.79 -22.50 -16.93
N PRO A 131 -22.27 -23.55 -17.60
CA PRO A 131 -22.83 -24.27 -18.75
C PRO A 131 -23.76 -25.44 -18.41
N GLU A 132 -23.82 -25.92 -17.17
CA GLU A 132 -24.37 -27.25 -16.86
C GLU A 132 -25.91 -27.31 -16.90
N GLN A 133 -26.60 -26.32 -16.35
CA GLN A 133 -28.07 -26.27 -16.22
C GLN A 133 -28.74 -25.48 -17.36
N TRP A 134 -28.00 -24.62 -18.06
CA TRP A 134 -28.49 -23.84 -19.21
C TRP A 134 -27.60 -23.98 -20.46
N CYS A 135 -27.31 -25.22 -20.88
CA CYS A 135 -26.37 -25.52 -21.96
C CYS A 135 -26.64 -24.76 -23.29
N GLY A 136 -27.90 -24.49 -23.62
CA GLY A 136 -28.29 -23.81 -24.87
C GLY A 136 -28.22 -22.28 -24.86
N LEU A 137 -27.83 -21.65 -23.75
CA LEU A 137 -27.82 -20.19 -23.62
C LEU A 137 -26.92 -19.51 -24.67
N PHE A 138 -25.71 -20.01 -24.86
CA PHE A 138 -24.76 -19.42 -25.82
C PHE A 138 -25.31 -19.45 -27.25
N ASP A 139 -25.89 -20.58 -27.68
CA ASP A 139 -26.51 -20.70 -29.00
C ASP A 139 -27.69 -19.74 -29.17
N LEU A 140 -28.53 -19.57 -28.14
CA LEU A 140 -29.64 -18.60 -28.14
C LEU A 140 -29.14 -17.16 -28.33
N LEU A 141 -28.07 -16.79 -27.62
CA LEU A 141 -27.45 -15.46 -27.76
C LEU A 141 -26.87 -15.27 -29.16
N MET A 142 -26.20 -16.29 -29.71
CA MET A 142 -25.67 -16.24 -31.08
C MET A 142 -26.76 -16.12 -32.16
N VAL A 143 -27.92 -16.75 -31.95
CA VAL A 143 -29.09 -16.57 -32.84
C VAL A 143 -29.59 -15.13 -32.77
N ALA A 144 -29.69 -14.55 -31.58
CA ALA A 144 -30.10 -13.16 -31.40
C ALA A 144 -29.10 -12.18 -32.08
N LEU A 145 -27.80 -12.41 -31.97
CA LEU A 145 -26.77 -11.62 -32.66
C LEU A 145 -26.88 -11.70 -34.20
N LYS A 146 -27.15 -12.89 -34.73
CA LYS A 146 -27.25 -13.14 -36.18
C LYS A 146 -28.59 -12.75 -36.80
N SER A 147 -29.57 -12.36 -35.98
CA SER A 147 -30.89 -11.92 -36.45
C SER A 147 -30.81 -10.69 -37.36
N GLY A 148 -29.80 -9.84 -37.15
CA GLY A 148 -29.64 -8.58 -37.86
C GLY A 148 -30.62 -7.48 -37.44
N GLU A 149 -31.42 -7.69 -36.41
CA GLU A 149 -32.29 -6.68 -35.80
C GLU A 149 -31.58 -5.99 -34.62
N GLU A 150 -31.74 -4.67 -34.50
CA GLU A 150 -31.00 -3.88 -33.50
C GLU A 150 -31.33 -4.27 -32.04
N ALA A 151 -32.61 -4.47 -31.72
CA ALA A 151 -33.05 -4.81 -30.36
C ALA A 151 -32.47 -6.13 -29.84
N PRO A 152 -32.65 -7.30 -30.51
CA PRO A 152 -32.08 -8.56 -30.04
C PRO A 152 -30.56 -8.56 -30.04
N VAL A 153 -29.89 -7.89 -31.00
CA VAL A 153 -28.43 -7.73 -30.96
C VAL A 153 -28.03 -6.97 -29.71
N HIS A 154 -28.62 -5.80 -29.44
CA HIS A 154 -28.33 -5.03 -28.22
C HIS A 154 -28.58 -5.85 -26.95
N GLY A 155 -29.70 -6.56 -26.88
CA GLY A 155 -30.03 -7.42 -25.73
C GLY A 155 -28.98 -8.52 -25.52
N ALA A 156 -28.64 -9.25 -26.58
CA ALA A 156 -27.67 -10.34 -26.51
C ALA A 156 -26.26 -9.85 -26.19
N MET A 157 -25.82 -8.73 -26.80
CA MET A 157 -24.54 -8.10 -26.50
C MET A 157 -24.42 -7.73 -25.02
N ARG A 158 -25.50 -7.25 -24.40
CA ARG A 158 -25.52 -6.93 -22.97
C ARG A 158 -25.37 -8.16 -22.08
N VAL A 159 -26.01 -9.27 -22.45
CA VAL A 159 -25.80 -10.55 -21.74
C VAL A 159 -24.35 -11.02 -21.92
N LEU A 160 -23.85 -10.96 -23.16
CA LEU A 160 -22.51 -11.42 -23.52
C LEU A 160 -21.39 -10.62 -22.86
N THR A 161 -21.57 -9.33 -22.59
CA THR A 161 -20.60 -8.53 -21.81
C THR A 161 -20.34 -9.21 -20.46
N GLU A 162 -21.38 -9.49 -19.67
CA GLU A 162 -21.21 -10.15 -18.36
C GLU A 162 -20.80 -11.61 -18.52
N PHE A 163 -21.47 -12.36 -19.39
CA PHE A 163 -21.20 -13.77 -19.64
C PHE A 163 -19.77 -14.04 -20.09
N SER A 164 -19.16 -13.12 -20.85
CA SER A 164 -17.78 -13.26 -21.33
C SER A 164 -16.76 -13.25 -20.19
N ARG A 165 -17.10 -12.66 -19.04
CA ARG A 165 -16.26 -12.63 -17.83
C ARG A 165 -16.32 -13.93 -17.04
N ASP A 166 -17.42 -14.68 -17.14
CA ASP A 166 -17.59 -16.01 -16.53
C ASP A 166 -16.99 -17.14 -17.40
N LEU A 167 -16.41 -16.82 -18.55
CA LEU A 167 -15.77 -17.82 -19.42
C LEU A 167 -14.46 -18.33 -18.79
N THR A 168 -14.35 -19.66 -18.72
CA THR A 168 -13.15 -20.36 -18.24
C THR A 168 -12.31 -20.90 -19.40
N ASP A 169 -11.11 -21.37 -19.07
CA ASP A 169 -10.18 -22.03 -19.98
C ASP A 169 -10.79 -23.25 -20.71
N GLN A 170 -11.77 -23.92 -20.09
CA GLN A 170 -12.45 -25.06 -20.70
C GLN A 170 -13.38 -24.65 -21.85
N HIS A 171 -13.96 -23.44 -21.78
CA HIS A 171 -14.99 -22.98 -22.71
C HIS A 171 -14.41 -22.16 -23.88
N ILE A 172 -13.35 -21.40 -23.63
CA ILE A 172 -12.73 -20.47 -24.60
C ILE A 172 -12.43 -21.12 -25.96
N PRO A 173 -11.88 -22.35 -26.06
CA PRO A 173 -11.61 -22.98 -27.36
C PRO A 173 -12.84 -23.21 -28.24
N GLN A 174 -14.03 -23.33 -27.65
CA GLN A 174 -15.30 -23.53 -28.37
C GLN A 174 -16.02 -22.20 -28.63
N VAL A 175 -15.92 -21.26 -27.69
CA VAL A 175 -16.62 -19.97 -27.73
C VAL A 175 -15.90 -18.97 -28.63
N ALA A 176 -14.59 -18.78 -28.47
CA ALA A 176 -13.82 -17.75 -29.16
C ALA A 176 -13.93 -17.79 -30.71
N PRO A 177 -13.81 -18.96 -31.38
CA PRO A 177 -13.92 -19.03 -32.85
C PRO A 177 -15.29 -18.62 -33.40
N VAL A 178 -16.34 -18.65 -32.56
CA VAL A 178 -17.72 -18.35 -32.97
C VAL A 178 -18.06 -16.88 -32.68
N ILE A 179 -17.66 -16.38 -31.51
CA ILE A 179 -18.03 -15.03 -31.07
C ILE A 179 -17.13 -13.95 -31.67
N LEU A 180 -15.82 -14.18 -31.81
CA LEU A 180 -14.89 -13.16 -32.33
C LEU A 180 -15.26 -12.68 -33.75
N PRO A 181 -15.57 -13.56 -34.72
CA PRO A 181 -16.02 -13.10 -36.04
C PRO A 181 -17.32 -12.29 -36.00
N GLU A 182 -18.21 -12.58 -35.05
CA GLU A 182 -19.47 -11.85 -34.90
C GLU A 182 -19.24 -10.47 -34.28
N MET A 183 -18.36 -10.35 -33.28
CA MET A 183 -17.94 -9.07 -32.71
C MET A 183 -17.31 -8.18 -33.78
N TYR A 184 -16.47 -8.76 -34.66
CA TYR A 184 -15.87 -8.05 -35.79
C TYR A 184 -16.94 -7.46 -36.71
N ARG A 185 -17.91 -8.31 -37.12
CA ARG A 185 -19.01 -7.92 -38.01
C ARG A 185 -19.82 -6.78 -37.42
N ILE A 186 -20.23 -6.88 -36.15
CA ILE A 186 -21.00 -5.85 -35.46
C ILE A 186 -20.21 -4.54 -35.37
N PHE A 187 -18.93 -4.61 -35.01
CA PHE A 187 -18.08 -3.43 -34.90
C PHE A 187 -17.90 -2.69 -36.23
N CYS A 188 -17.81 -3.41 -37.36
CA CYS A 188 -17.62 -2.82 -38.69
C CYS A 188 -18.92 -2.27 -39.34
N GLU A 189 -20.11 -2.76 -38.96
CA GLU A 189 -21.39 -2.35 -39.55
C GLU A 189 -21.95 -1.05 -38.90
N GLU A 190 -21.22 0.07 -39.06
CA GLU A 190 -21.52 1.37 -38.43
C GLU A 190 -22.83 2.02 -38.87
N GLU A 191 -23.34 1.67 -40.06
CA GLU A 191 -24.65 2.15 -40.56
C GLU A 191 -25.83 1.41 -39.92
N LYS A 192 -25.58 0.24 -39.31
CA LYS A 192 -26.62 -0.65 -38.80
C LYS A 192 -26.68 -0.71 -37.28
N TYR A 193 -25.54 -0.63 -36.61
CA TYR A 193 -25.46 -0.70 -35.16
C TYR A 193 -24.96 0.61 -34.56
N GLY A 194 -25.66 1.08 -33.53
CA GLY A 194 -25.26 2.28 -32.80
C GLY A 194 -23.94 2.13 -32.05
N ILE A 195 -23.39 3.28 -31.64
CA ILE A 195 -22.08 3.43 -30.99
C ILE A 195 -21.92 2.47 -29.80
N ARG A 196 -22.91 2.41 -28.89
CA ARG A 196 -22.84 1.57 -27.67
C ARG A 196 -22.78 0.07 -27.96
N THR A 197 -23.53 -0.40 -28.95
CA THR A 197 -23.51 -1.81 -29.37
C THR A 197 -22.14 -2.19 -29.96
N ARG A 198 -21.53 -1.28 -30.73
CA ARG A 198 -20.19 -1.45 -31.28
C ARG A 198 -19.11 -1.39 -30.21
N GLY A 199 -19.25 -0.50 -29.22
CA GLY A 199 -18.36 -0.43 -28.05
C GLY A 199 -18.36 -1.74 -27.26
N ARG A 200 -19.53 -2.32 -26.97
CA ARG A 200 -19.63 -3.65 -26.33
C ARG A 200 -18.96 -4.77 -27.15
N ALA A 201 -18.99 -4.67 -28.49
CA ALA A 201 -18.30 -5.65 -29.33
C ALA A 201 -16.77 -5.58 -29.16
N VAL A 202 -16.24 -4.38 -28.98
CA VAL A 202 -14.83 -4.18 -28.65
C VAL A 202 -14.54 -4.68 -27.23
N GLU A 203 -15.39 -4.38 -26.24
CA GLU A 203 -15.23 -4.86 -24.85
C GLU A 203 -15.19 -6.39 -24.76
N ILE A 204 -16.13 -7.08 -25.43
CA ILE A 204 -16.18 -8.55 -25.47
C ILE A 204 -14.95 -9.12 -26.19
N PHE A 205 -14.53 -8.50 -27.30
CA PHE A 205 -13.30 -8.87 -27.98
C PHE A 205 -12.09 -8.76 -27.03
N SER A 206 -11.95 -7.64 -26.33
CA SER A 206 -10.87 -7.38 -25.37
C SER A 206 -10.84 -8.41 -24.24
N THR A 207 -12.00 -8.71 -23.66
CA THR A 207 -12.14 -9.71 -22.58
C THR A 207 -11.68 -11.08 -23.05
N ILE A 208 -12.14 -11.52 -24.22
CA ILE A 208 -11.77 -12.84 -24.78
C ILE A 208 -10.31 -12.88 -25.21
N ALA A 209 -9.80 -11.81 -25.82
CA ALA A 209 -8.39 -11.71 -26.18
C ALA A 209 -7.49 -11.81 -24.94
N ASN A 210 -7.84 -11.12 -23.84
CA ASN A 210 -7.13 -11.20 -22.58
C ASN A 210 -7.13 -12.62 -22.00
N LEU A 211 -8.31 -13.28 -21.95
CA LEU A 211 -8.43 -14.67 -21.51
C LEU A 211 -7.58 -15.63 -22.35
N ILE A 212 -7.62 -15.50 -23.68
CA ILE A 212 -6.79 -16.33 -24.58
C ILE A 212 -5.29 -16.11 -24.30
N CYS A 213 -4.88 -14.87 -24.05
CA CYS A 213 -3.48 -14.55 -23.76
C CYS A 213 -3.02 -15.14 -22.42
N MET A 214 -3.81 -14.98 -21.34
CA MET A 214 -3.51 -15.59 -20.04
C MET A 214 -3.42 -17.13 -20.15
N MET A 215 -4.30 -17.77 -20.92
CA MET A 215 -4.20 -19.21 -21.20
C MET A 215 -2.97 -19.57 -22.05
N GLY A 216 -2.51 -18.63 -22.89
CA GLY A 216 -1.34 -18.77 -23.74
C GLY A 216 -0.03 -18.97 -22.97
N GLU A 217 0.05 -18.49 -21.73
CA GLU A 217 1.19 -18.69 -20.83
C GLU A 217 1.40 -20.18 -20.53
N TYR A 218 0.30 -20.92 -20.35
CA TYR A 218 0.32 -22.37 -20.09
C TYR A 218 0.33 -23.21 -21.37
N ASN A 219 -0.34 -22.71 -22.43
CA ASN A 219 -0.39 -23.37 -23.72
C ASN A 219 -0.16 -22.37 -24.86
N ARG A 220 1.12 -22.22 -25.23
CA ARG A 220 1.62 -21.28 -26.25
C ARG A 220 0.94 -21.38 -27.62
N ASN A 221 0.23 -22.48 -27.92
CA ASN A 221 -0.46 -22.68 -29.21
C ASN A 221 -1.89 -22.13 -29.25
N LEU A 222 -2.50 -21.78 -28.10
CA LEU A 222 -3.88 -21.30 -28.06
C LEU A 222 -4.04 -19.94 -28.74
N ALA A 223 -3.18 -18.96 -28.41
CA ALA A 223 -3.20 -17.65 -29.05
C ALA A 223 -3.00 -17.73 -30.57
N LYS A 224 -2.08 -18.60 -31.03
CA LYS A 224 -1.84 -18.88 -32.45
C LYS A 224 -3.07 -19.42 -33.18
N THR A 225 -3.90 -20.20 -32.49
CA THR A 225 -5.06 -20.87 -33.09
C THR A 225 -6.33 -20.03 -33.00
N LEU A 226 -6.53 -19.32 -31.88
CA LEU A 226 -7.80 -18.66 -31.55
C LEU A 226 -7.80 -17.15 -31.81
N LEU A 227 -6.68 -16.46 -31.59
CA LEU A 227 -6.61 -14.99 -31.65
C LEU A 227 -5.88 -14.47 -32.90
N TYR A 228 -4.72 -15.04 -33.22
CA TYR A 228 -3.88 -14.55 -34.32
C TYR A 228 -4.56 -14.55 -35.70
N PRO A 229 -5.46 -15.49 -36.05
CA PRO A 229 -6.16 -15.45 -37.34
C PRO A 229 -7.09 -14.23 -37.50
N THR A 230 -7.67 -13.74 -36.41
CA THR A 230 -8.61 -12.61 -36.40
C THR A 230 -7.92 -11.27 -36.13
N LEU A 231 -6.74 -11.30 -35.50
CA LEU A 231 -6.02 -10.12 -35.03
C LEU A 231 -5.76 -9.08 -36.15
N PRO A 232 -5.25 -9.42 -37.35
CA PRO A 232 -4.99 -8.42 -38.39
C PRO A 232 -6.22 -7.59 -38.79
N ALA A 233 -7.36 -8.27 -39.01
CA ALA A 233 -8.59 -7.62 -39.44
C ALA A 233 -9.17 -6.74 -38.33
N PHE A 234 -9.18 -7.22 -37.09
CA PHE A 234 -9.61 -6.45 -35.93
C PHE A 234 -8.74 -5.23 -35.69
N THR A 235 -7.42 -5.38 -35.67
CA THR A 235 -6.49 -4.26 -35.45
C THR A 235 -6.69 -3.17 -36.49
N GLN A 236 -6.84 -3.52 -37.77
CA GLN A 236 -7.16 -2.53 -38.82
C GLN A 236 -8.49 -1.84 -38.60
N ALA A 237 -9.52 -2.57 -38.16
CA ALA A 237 -10.81 -1.98 -37.85
C ALA A 237 -10.74 -1.04 -36.63
N LEU A 238 -9.98 -1.42 -35.59
CA LEU A 238 -9.75 -0.60 -34.39
C LEU A 238 -9.05 0.72 -34.77
N ILE A 239 -8.00 0.64 -35.59
CA ILE A 239 -7.28 1.81 -36.12
C ILE A 239 -8.24 2.73 -36.90
N LYS A 240 -9.06 2.15 -37.82
CA LYS A 240 -10.06 2.91 -38.58
C LYS A 240 -11.10 3.58 -37.65
N GLY A 241 -11.56 2.86 -36.63
CA GLY A 241 -12.51 3.37 -35.65
C GLY A 241 -11.94 4.57 -34.87
N LEU A 242 -10.67 4.50 -34.46
CA LEU A 242 -9.99 5.59 -33.76
C LEU A 242 -9.79 6.83 -34.65
N GLN A 243 -9.55 6.64 -35.95
CA GLN A 243 -9.45 7.72 -36.94
C GLN A 243 -10.79 8.39 -37.26
N THR A 244 -11.92 7.80 -36.86
CA THR A 244 -13.26 8.32 -37.19
C THR A 244 -13.58 9.52 -36.29
N PRO A 245 -13.83 10.72 -36.85
CA PRO A 245 -14.21 11.90 -36.08
C PRO A 245 -15.50 11.68 -35.30
N ASP A 246 -15.68 12.42 -34.20
CA ASP A 246 -16.88 12.32 -33.38
C ASP A 246 -18.12 12.78 -34.17
N GLY A 247 -19.23 12.09 -33.96
CA GLY A 247 -20.47 12.29 -34.67
C GLY A 247 -21.44 11.11 -34.49
N PHE A 248 -22.28 10.84 -35.49
CA PHE A 248 -23.31 9.80 -35.38
C PHE A 248 -22.76 8.36 -35.27
N THR A 249 -21.51 8.13 -35.68
CA THR A 249 -20.89 6.80 -35.73
C THR A 249 -19.69 6.65 -34.80
N SER A 250 -19.29 7.69 -34.07
CA SER A 250 -18.12 7.66 -33.17
C SER A 250 -18.27 8.71 -32.07
N ASP A 251 -17.82 8.37 -30.86
CA ASP A 251 -17.70 9.29 -29.73
C ASP A 251 -16.55 8.89 -28.80
N SER A 252 -16.31 9.69 -27.76
CA SER A 252 -15.24 9.45 -26.78
C SER A 252 -15.37 8.11 -26.06
N GLY A 253 -16.59 7.63 -25.82
CA GLY A 253 -16.83 6.33 -25.20
C GLY A 253 -16.39 5.16 -26.09
N LEU A 254 -16.72 5.21 -27.39
CA LEU A 254 -16.26 4.18 -28.33
C LEU A 254 -14.74 4.22 -28.53
N LYS A 255 -14.16 5.42 -28.65
CA LYS A 255 -12.70 5.58 -28.76
C LYS A 255 -11.98 5.05 -27.53
N LYS A 256 -12.54 5.24 -26.34
CA LYS A 256 -12.03 4.68 -25.09
C LYS A 256 -12.00 3.14 -25.17
N GLU A 257 -13.09 2.49 -25.53
CA GLU A 257 -13.11 1.01 -25.67
C GLU A 257 -12.12 0.50 -26.73
N ILE A 258 -12.01 1.20 -27.88
CA ILE A 258 -11.02 0.88 -28.93
C ILE A 258 -9.60 0.97 -28.38
N LEU A 259 -9.31 2.01 -27.62
CA LEU A 259 -7.98 2.23 -27.07
C LEU A 259 -7.64 1.20 -26.00
N SER A 260 -8.57 0.89 -25.09
CA SER A 260 -8.40 -0.20 -24.11
C SER A 260 -8.09 -1.53 -24.81
N ALA A 261 -8.77 -1.85 -25.91
CA ALA A 261 -8.49 -3.06 -26.69
C ALA A 261 -7.06 -3.05 -27.27
N LEU A 262 -6.63 -1.91 -27.84
CA LEU A 262 -5.27 -1.76 -28.36
C LEU A 262 -4.23 -1.87 -27.24
N THR A 263 -4.47 -1.28 -26.07
CA THR A 263 -3.60 -1.39 -24.89
C THR A 263 -3.43 -2.84 -24.47
N ILE A 264 -4.52 -3.60 -24.31
CA ILE A 264 -4.48 -5.03 -23.95
C ILE A 264 -3.68 -5.83 -24.98
N LEU A 265 -3.90 -5.59 -26.27
CA LEU A 265 -3.16 -6.28 -27.33
C LEU A 265 -1.66 -5.92 -27.32
N MET A 266 -1.32 -4.65 -27.08
CA MET A 266 0.08 -4.21 -26.99
C MET A 266 0.80 -4.86 -25.80
N LYS A 267 0.14 -4.98 -24.64
CA LYS A 267 0.71 -5.65 -23.45
C LYS A 267 0.84 -7.16 -23.64
N ASN A 268 -0.21 -7.81 -24.14
CA ASN A 268 -0.29 -9.27 -24.13
C ASN A 268 0.32 -9.95 -25.36
N VAL A 269 0.35 -9.28 -26.52
CA VAL A 269 0.89 -9.82 -27.78
C VAL A 269 1.81 -8.81 -28.49
N PRO A 270 2.83 -8.27 -27.79
CA PRO A 270 3.66 -7.17 -28.30
C PRO A 270 4.39 -7.52 -29.60
N LYS A 271 4.86 -8.77 -29.74
CA LYS A 271 5.55 -9.24 -30.96
C LYS A 271 4.66 -9.13 -32.21
N GLN A 272 3.38 -9.49 -32.10
CA GLN A 272 2.43 -9.45 -33.21
C GLN A 272 1.92 -8.03 -33.49
N MET A 273 1.79 -7.22 -32.45
CA MET A 273 1.31 -5.84 -32.55
C MET A 273 2.38 -4.84 -33.00
N GLY A 274 3.67 -5.16 -32.83
CA GLY A 274 4.78 -4.28 -33.22
C GLY A 274 4.74 -3.82 -34.68
N GLN A 275 4.22 -4.64 -35.60
CA GLN A 275 4.08 -4.27 -37.03
C GLN A 275 3.01 -3.18 -37.26
N TYR A 276 2.01 -3.07 -36.37
CA TYR A 276 0.92 -2.10 -36.45
C TYR A 276 1.21 -0.84 -35.64
N LEU A 277 2.23 -0.84 -34.78
CA LEU A 277 2.53 0.26 -33.88
C LEU A 277 2.63 1.60 -34.61
N GLY A 278 3.33 1.65 -35.74
CA GLY A 278 3.45 2.87 -36.55
C GLY A 278 2.10 3.42 -37.07
N GLU A 279 1.15 2.53 -37.38
CA GLU A 279 -0.20 2.90 -37.82
C GLU A 279 -1.13 3.28 -36.66
N VAL A 280 -0.90 2.73 -35.46
CA VAL A 280 -1.66 3.03 -34.24
C VAL A 280 -1.25 4.37 -33.62
N LEU A 281 0.04 4.69 -33.61
CA LEU A 281 0.56 5.87 -32.93
C LEU A 281 -0.03 7.18 -33.47
N GLY A 282 -0.20 7.31 -34.79
CA GLY A 282 -0.75 8.52 -35.41
C GLY A 282 -2.17 8.87 -34.92
N PRO A 283 -3.14 7.94 -35.02
CA PRO A 283 -4.50 8.14 -34.50
C PRO A 283 -4.57 8.34 -32.98
N VAL A 284 -3.77 7.60 -32.19
CA VAL A 284 -3.70 7.80 -30.74
C VAL A 284 -3.18 9.19 -30.43
N TRP A 285 -2.12 9.63 -31.11
CA TRP A 285 -1.57 10.98 -30.98
C TRP A 285 -2.59 12.06 -31.33
N GLN A 286 -3.31 11.89 -32.44
CA GLN A 286 -4.39 12.82 -32.81
C GLN A 286 -5.48 12.87 -31.74
N THR A 287 -5.82 11.72 -31.16
CA THR A 287 -6.82 11.63 -30.08
C THR A 287 -6.31 12.33 -28.81
N LEU A 288 -5.06 12.10 -28.40
CA LEU A 288 -4.41 12.76 -27.26
C LEU A 288 -4.41 14.28 -27.40
N THR A 289 -4.01 14.77 -28.58
CA THR A 289 -3.85 16.21 -28.83
C THR A 289 -5.19 16.93 -28.95
N THR A 290 -6.15 16.36 -29.68
CA THR A 290 -7.52 16.91 -29.78
C THR A 290 -8.22 16.88 -28.43
N SER A 291 -8.04 15.80 -27.67
CA SER A 291 -8.61 15.67 -26.33
C SER A 291 -8.06 16.71 -25.35
N ALA A 292 -6.80 17.12 -25.51
CA ALA A 292 -6.20 18.13 -24.65
C ALA A 292 -6.85 19.50 -24.87
N ASP A 293 -7.13 19.86 -26.13
CA ASP A 293 -7.81 21.11 -26.45
C ASP A 293 -9.25 21.11 -25.93
N THR A 294 -9.98 19.98 -26.06
CA THR A 294 -11.31 19.81 -25.48
C THR A 294 -11.25 19.93 -23.96
N TYR A 295 -10.43 19.12 -23.28
CA TYR A 295 -10.25 19.14 -21.82
C TYR A 295 -9.96 20.54 -21.29
N VAL A 296 -9.06 21.27 -21.95
CA VAL A 296 -8.67 22.62 -21.53
C VAL A 296 -9.83 23.61 -21.66
N ASN A 297 -10.69 23.46 -22.67
CA ASN A 297 -11.83 24.36 -22.87
C ASN A 297 -13.05 23.99 -22.02
N THR A 298 -13.39 22.70 -21.89
CA THR A 298 -14.60 22.24 -21.20
C THR A 298 -14.39 22.04 -19.70
N THR A 299 -13.22 21.56 -19.29
CA THR A 299 -12.96 21.16 -17.89
C THR A 299 -12.00 22.12 -17.18
N VAL A 300 -10.83 22.39 -17.77
CA VAL A 300 -9.83 23.27 -17.11
C VAL A 300 -10.36 24.68 -16.98
N ASN A 301 -10.96 25.25 -18.03
CA ASN A 301 -11.39 26.64 -18.05
C ASN A 301 -12.91 26.83 -18.10
N ALA A 302 -13.70 25.75 -18.15
CA ALA A 302 -15.17 25.78 -18.21
C ALA A 302 -15.75 26.84 -19.18
N ARG A 303 -15.12 26.98 -20.36
CA ARG A 303 -15.52 27.95 -21.41
C ARG A 303 -16.70 27.46 -22.24
N GLU A 304 -16.82 26.14 -22.34
CA GLU A 304 -17.84 25.43 -23.12
C GLU A 304 -18.43 24.33 -22.26
N ASP A 305 -19.70 24.00 -22.46
CA ASP A 305 -20.34 22.86 -21.80
C ASP A 305 -19.76 21.56 -22.36
N ALA A 306 -19.44 20.60 -21.49
CA ALA A 306 -19.03 19.27 -21.92
C ALA A 306 -20.21 18.53 -22.59
N ASP A 307 -19.99 18.03 -23.82
CA ASP A 307 -20.95 17.17 -24.51
C ASP A 307 -20.67 15.69 -24.16
N ASP A 308 -20.93 15.34 -22.89
CA ASP A 308 -20.61 14.01 -22.40
C ASP A 308 -21.61 12.95 -22.94
N PRO A 309 -21.09 11.89 -23.60
CA PRO A 309 -21.94 10.82 -24.10
C PRO A 309 -22.70 10.11 -22.97
N VAL A 310 -23.93 9.71 -23.22
CA VAL A 310 -24.70 8.86 -22.29
C VAL A 310 -24.70 7.41 -22.77
N ASP A 311 -24.57 6.47 -21.85
CA ASP A 311 -24.62 5.05 -22.13
C ASP A 311 -26.06 4.52 -22.33
N SER A 312 -26.21 3.19 -22.50
CA SER A 312 -27.53 2.56 -22.68
C SER A 312 -28.42 2.56 -21.43
N ASP A 313 -27.83 2.79 -20.26
CA ASP A 313 -28.48 2.80 -18.94
C ASP A 313 -28.87 4.21 -18.48
N GLY A 314 -28.32 5.23 -19.12
CA GLY A 314 -28.54 6.63 -18.78
C GLY A 314 -27.38 7.25 -18.00
N GLU A 315 -26.26 6.53 -17.85
CA GLU A 315 -25.06 6.99 -17.16
C GLU A 315 -24.20 7.86 -18.09
N VAL A 316 -23.70 8.96 -17.55
CA VAL A 316 -22.84 9.89 -18.29
C VAL A 316 -21.43 9.32 -18.37
N LEU A 317 -20.96 9.03 -19.58
CA LEU A 317 -19.60 8.60 -19.87
C LEU A 317 -18.71 9.84 -19.90
N GLY A 318 -18.15 10.20 -18.73
CA GLY A 318 -17.26 11.36 -18.63
C GLY A 318 -16.10 11.26 -19.62
N PHE A 319 -15.91 12.30 -20.41
CA PHE A 319 -14.82 12.43 -21.38
C PHE A 319 -13.43 12.14 -20.79
N GLU A 320 -13.22 12.42 -19.50
CA GLU A 320 -11.99 12.14 -18.76
C GLU A 320 -11.56 10.67 -18.82
N ASN A 321 -12.50 9.72 -18.92
CA ASN A 321 -12.19 8.29 -19.05
C ASN A 321 -11.41 7.98 -20.33
N LEU A 322 -11.64 8.72 -21.41
CA LEU A 322 -10.83 8.60 -22.62
C LEU A 322 -9.39 9.05 -22.35
N VAL A 323 -9.21 10.15 -21.62
CA VAL A 323 -7.90 10.69 -21.26
C VAL A 323 -7.11 9.70 -20.40
N PHE A 324 -7.74 9.12 -19.37
CA PHE A 324 -7.11 8.06 -18.56
C PHE A 324 -6.65 6.87 -19.42
N THR A 325 -7.51 6.42 -20.33
CA THR A 325 -7.18 5.30 -21.23
C THR A 325 -6.03 5.64 -22.20
N ILE A 326 -5.89 6.92 -22.60
CA ILE A 326 -4.75 7.39 -23.38
C ILE A 326 -3.46 7.30 -22.57
N PHE A 327 -3.49 7.72 -21.30
CA PHE A 327 -2.32 7.62 -20.43
C PHE A 327 -1.93 6.17 -20.18
N GLU A 328 -2.89 5.28 -19.91
CA GLU A 328 -2.65 3.83 -19.79
C GLU A 328 -2.01 3.24 -21.05
N PHE A 329 -2.45 3.67 -22.24
CA PHE A 329 -1.83 3.23 -23.50
C PHE A 329 -0.37 3.70 -23.58
N VAL A 330 -0.06 4.93 -23.19
CA VAL A 330 1.33 5.42 -23.16
C VAL A 330 2.16 4.64 -22.14
N HIS A 331 1.65 4.39 -20.93
CA HIS A 331 2.33 3.54 -19.94
C HIS A 331 2.65 2.16 -20.50
N ALA A 332 1.69 1.50 -21.16
CA ALA A 332 1.89 0.19 -21.78
C ALA A 332 3.03 0.17 -22.81
N LEU A 333 3.21 1.27 -23.55
CA LEU A 333 4.30 1.39 -24.51
C LEU A 333 5.65 1.65 -23.84
N VAL A 334 5.68 2.41 -22.75
CA VAL A 334 6.92 2.71 -22.00
C VAL A 334 7.43 1.46 -21.28
N GLU A 335 6.53 0.66 -20.70
CA GLU A 335 6.84 -0.63 -20.05
C GLU A 335 7.45 -1.66 -21.01
N THR A 336 7.29 -1.49 -22.34
CA THR A 336 7.81 -2.43 -23.34
C THR A 336 9.10 -1.92 -23.99
N SER A 337 10.24 -2.60 -23.75
CA SER A 337 11.58 -2.18 -24.21
C SER A 337 11.69 -1.83 -25.71
N LYS A 338 10.99 -2.57 -26.59
CA LYS A 338 10.97 -2.29 -28.04
C LYS A 338 10.08 -1.10 -28.41
N HIS A 339 8.98 -0.89 -27.69
CA HIS A 339 8.04 0.17 -28.00
C HIS A 339 8.50 1.51 -27.43
N LYS A 340 9.18 1.53 -26.27
CA LYS A 340 9.68 2.77 -25.65
C LYS A 340 10.65 3.55 -26.55
N GLN A 341 11.41 2.87 -27.42
CA GLN A 341 12.26 3.51 -28.42
C GLN A 341 11.49 4.43 -29.39
N MET A 342 10.23 4.11 -29.71
CA MET A 342 9.40 4.92 -30.61
C MET A 342 8.87 6.20 -29.92
N ILE A 343 8.76 6.20 -28.59
CA ILE A 343 8.31 7.37 -27.82
C ILE A 343 9.44 8.40 -27.69
N LYS A 344 10.70 7.96 -27.61
CA LYS A 344 11.88 8.83 -27.45
C LYS A 344 11.91 10.01 -28.43
N GLN A 345 11.54 9.78 -29.70
CA GLN A 345 11.57 10.83 -30.73
C GLN A 345 10.48 11.90 -30.55
N GLY A 346 9.36 11.56 -29.88
CA GLY A 346 8.20 12.43 -29.67
C GLY A 346 8.09 12.98 -28.23
N ILE A 347 9.06 12.69 -27.36
CA ILE A 347 8.95 12.92 -25.92
C ILE A 347 8.68 14.39 -25.56
N ALA A 348 9.31 15.33 -26.25
CA ALA A 348 9.10 16.77 -26.02
C ALA A 348 7.67 17.22 -26.33
N GLU A 349 7.06 16.69 -27.40
CA GLU A 349 5.66 16.98 -27.72
C GLU A 349 4.74 16.28 -26.72
N LEU A 350 5.01 15.02 -26.36
CA LEU A 350 4.20 14.29 -25.40
C LEU A 350 4.16 15.03 -24.06
N ILE A 351 5.32 15.44 -23.54
CA ILE A 351 5.43 16.23 -22.31
C ILE A 351 4.68 17.56 -22.47
N TYR A 352 4.77 18.24 -23.63
CA TYR A 352 4.01 19.47 -23.88
C TYR A 352 2.50 19.26 -23.66
N TYR A 353 1.91 18.17 -24.14
CA TYR A 353 0.49 17.88 -23.93
C TYR A 353 0.18 17.40 -22.52
N ILE A 354 1.07 16.61 -21.89
CA ILE A 354 0.94 16.24 -20.47
C ILE A 354 0.80 17.49 -19.60
N LEU A 355 1.63 18.51 -19.83
CA LEU A 355 1.56 19.78 -19.09
C LEU A 355 0.22 20.53 -19.28
N LEU A 356 -0.49 20.30 -20.39
CA LEU A 356 -1.85 20.85 -20.56
C LEU A 356 -2.86 20.15 -19.65
N TYR A 357 -2.76 18.83 -19.54
CA TYR A 357 -3.61 18.00 -18.67
C TYR A 357 -3.32 18.20 -17.18
N MET A 358 -2.08 18.57 -16.85
CA MET A 358 -1.68 18.93 -15.49
C MET A 358 -2.27 20.26 -15.02
N GLN A 359 -2.97 21.06 -15.83
CA GLN A 359 -3.52 22.35 -15.37
C GLN A 359 -4.67 22.17 -14.37
N ILE A 360 -4.67 23.02 -13.34
CA ILE A 360 -5.73 23.09 -12.33
C ILE A 360 -7.11 23.43 -12.95
N THR A 361 -8.13 22.65 -12.61
CA THR A 361 -9.52 22.85 -13.11
C THR A 361 -10.30 23.86 -12.28
N GLU A 362 -11.42 24.38 -12.80
CA GLU A 362 -12.31 25.25 -12.02
C GLU A 362 -12.95 24.50 -10.83
N ASP A 363 -13.30 23.22 -11.00
CA ASP A 363 -13.85 22.38 -9.94
C ASP A 363 -12.83 22.13 -8.82
N GLN A 364 -11.55 21.93 -9.17
CA GLN A 364 -10.45 21.84 -8.19
C GLN A 364 -10.28 23.18 -7.45
N ILE A 365 -10.32 24.31 -8.16
CA ILE A 365 -10.26 25.64 -7.54
C ILE A 365 -11.38 25.82 -6.51
N GLU A 366 -12.62 25.45 -6.85
CA GLU A 366 -13.76 25.53 -5.94
C GLU A 366 -13.60 24.60 -4.74
N THR A 367 -13.28 23.34 -4.99
CA THR A 367 -13.12 22.31 -3.96
C THR A 367 -12.03 22.69 -2.96
N TRP A 368 -10.84 23.02 -3.45
CA TRP A 368 -9.69 23.39 -2.62
C TRP A 368 -9.90 24.71 -1.88
N SER A 369 -10.55 25.70 -2.51
CA SER A 369 -10.87 26.97 -1.83
C SER A 369 -11.84 26.79 -0.65
N ASN A 370 -12.75 25.81 -0.75
CA ASN A 370 -13.74 25.52 0.29
C ASN A 370 -13.23 24.52 1.34
N ASN A 371 -12.29 23.65 0.98
CA ASN A 371 -11.71 22.64 1.85
C ASN A 371 -10.18 22.59 1.73
N PRO A 372 -9.44 23.33 2.58
CA PRO A 372 -7.97 23.31 2.57
C PRO A 372 -7.35 21.95 2.94
N ASP A 373 -8.06 21.08 3.66
CA ASP A 373 -7.57 19.73 3.96
C ASP A 373 -7.53 18.88 2.67
N ALA A 374 -8.57 18.96 1.83
CA ALA A 374 -8.56 18.31 0.51
C ALA A 374 -7.44 18.86 -0.39
N PHE A 375 -7.08 20.15 -0.28
CA PHE A 375 -5.92 20.69 -0.99
C PHE A 375 -4.60 20.10 -0.48
N VAL A 376 -4.46 19.82 0.82
CA VAL A 376 -3.25 19.17 1.33
C VAL A 376 -3.20 17.73 0.82
N GLU A 377 -4.29 16.99 0.97
CA GLU A 377 -4.44 15.58 0.56
C GLU A 377 -4.21 15.38 -0.94
N ASP A 378 -4.87 16.16 -1.81
CA ASP A 378 -4.78 16.01 -3.27
C ASP A 378 -3.41 16.42 -3.84
N GLU A 379 -2.68 17.29 -3.14
CA GLU A 379 -1.37 17.81 -3.56
C GLU A 379 -0.22 17.25 -2.70
N ASP A 380 -0.49 16.19 -1.95
CA ASP A 380 0.53 15.36 -1.34
C ASP A 380 1.21 14.46 -2.39
N GLU A 381 2.47 14.09 -2.17
CA GLU A 381 3.19 13.19 -3.08
C GLU A 381 2.61 11.76 -3.01
N ASP A 382 2.06 11.36 -1.86
CA ASP A 382 1.44 10.04 -1.62
C ASP A 382 -0.10 10.05 -1.69
N SER A 383 -0.69 10.97 -2.47
CA SER A 383 -2.14 11.13 -2.57
C SER A 383 -2.84 9.90 -3.17
N PHE A 384 -3.98 9.49 -2.59
CA PHE A 384 -4.88 8.52 -3.19
C PHE A 384 -5.90 9.14 -4.17
N ALA A 385 -5.89 10.47 -4.32
CA ALA A 385 -6.80 11.15 -5.22
C ALA A 385 -6.50 10.76 -6.68
N TYR A 386 -7.57 10.53 -7.45
CA TYR A 386 -7.45 10.17 -8.85
C TYR A 386 -8.13 11.22 -9.74
N SER A 387 -7.33 11.92 -10.54
CA SER A 387 -7.80 12.95 -11.46
C SER A 387 -6.90 13.01 -12.70
N VAL A 388 -7.38 13.61 -13.78
CA VAL A 388 -6.57 13.80 -15.01
C VAL A 388 -5.26 14.55 -14.71
N ARG A 389 -5.28 15.50 -13.76
CA ARG A 389 -4.08 16.24 -13.32
C ARG A 389 -3.05 15.32 -12.68
N ILE A 390 -3.47 14.48 -11.74
CA ILE A 390 -2.59 13.54 -11.01
C ILE A 390 -2.09 12.45 -11.97
N SER A 391 -2.97 11.83 -12.76
CA SER A 391 -2.54 10.81 -13.74
C SER A 391 -1.59 11.36 -14.81
N ALA A 392 -1.71 12.64 -15.18
CA ALA A 392 -0.76 13.30 -16.07
C ALA A 392 0.61 13.51 -15.38
N GLN A 393 0.61 13.85 -14.09
CA GLN A 393 1.83 13.92 -13.28
C GLN A 393 2.49 12.55 -13.13
N ASP A 394 1.72 11.49 -12.83
CA ASP A 394 2.23 10.12 -12.72
C ASP A 394 2.84 9.64 -14.03
N LEU A 395 2.20 9.96 -15.17
CA LEU A 395 2.76 9.66 -16.48
C LEU A 395 4.07 10.43 -16.73
N LEU A 396 4.18 11.69 -16.29
CA LEU A 396 5.44 12.43 -16.37
C LEU A 396 6.53 11.78 -15.52
N LEU A 397 6.22 11.38 -14.28
CA LEU A 397 7.16 10.71 -13.38
C LEU A 397 7.64 9.38 -13.97
N ALA A 398 6.72 8.54 -14.45
CA ALA A 398 7.04 7.26 -15.09
C ALA A 398 7.93 7.45 -16.35
N LEU A 399 7.64 8.45 -17.19
CA LEU A 399 8.48 8.78 -18.33
C LEU A 399 9.88 9.22 -17.90
N CYS A 400 9.98 10.04 -16.85
CA CYS A 400 11.25 10.52 -16.32
C CYS A 400 12.09 9.42 -15.66
N GLN A 401 11.45 8.39 -15.09
CA GLN A 401 12.12 7.21 -14.55
C GLN A 401 12.65 6.31 -15.68
N GLU A 402 11.82 6.00 -16.67
CA GLU A 402 12.14 5.04 -17.74
C GLU A 402 12.99 5.63 -18.89
N LEU A 403 12.92 6.94 -19.10
CA LEU A 403 13.56 7.67 -20.21
C LEU A 403 14.31 8.92 -19.72
N ALA A 404 15.00 8.80 -18.58
CA ALA A 404 15.66 9.90 -17.88
C ALA A 404 16.50 10.82 -18.80
N GLU A 405 17.35 10.23 -19.65
CA GLU A 405 18.26 10.97 -20.54
C GLU A 405 17.51 11.90 -21.51
N GLU A 406 16.46 11.41 -22.15
CA GLU A 406 15.69 12.18 -23.14
C GLU A 406 14.65 13.10 -22.49
N CYS A 407 14.04 12.68 -21.38
CA CYS A 407 12.96 13.41 -20.73
C CYS A 407 13.40 14.78 -20.20
N GLY A 408 14.61 14.92 -19.65
CA GLY A 408 15.09 16.21 -19.15
C GLY A 408 15.12 17.27 -20.25
N GLN A 409 15.70 16.95 -21.41
CA GLN A 409 15.72 17.87 -22.57
C GLN A 409 14.30 18.12 -23.12
N GLY A 410 13.49 17.06 -23.24
CA GLY A 410 12.11 17.17 -23.71
C GLY A 410 11.25 18.09 -22.84
N LEU A 411 11.39 17.98 -21.52
CA LEU A 411 10.69 18.82 -20.55
C LEU A 411 11.06 20.29 -20.70
N ILE A 412 12.36 20.63 -20.82
CA ILE A 412 12.78 22.03 -20.96
C ILE A 412 12.30 22.64 -22.28
N ILE A 413 12.23 21.86 -23.36
CA ILE A 413 11.64 22.30 -24.63
C ILE A 413 10.14 22.59 -24.46
N ALA A 414 9.40 21.68 -23.84
CA ALA A 414 7.97 21.84 -23.57
C ALA A 414 7.69 23.06 -22.69
N VAL A 415 8.45 23.22 -21.60
CA VAL A 415 8.36 24.36 -20.67
C VAL A 415 8.56 25.69 -21.39
N ARG A 416 9.60 25.83 -22.22
CA ARG A 416 9.85 27.09 -22.96
C ARG A 416 8.67 27.46 -23.85
N ARG A 417 8.11 26.49 -24.58
CA ARG A 417 6.94 26.71 -25.44
C ARG A 417 5.70 27.12 -24.64
N HIS A 418 5.49 26.52 -23.47
CA HIS A 418 4.38 26.87 -22.58
C HIS A 418 4.52 28.28 -22.00
N LEU A 419 5.72 28.68 -21.59
CA LEU A 419 5.98 30.05 -21.11
C LEU A 419 5.77 31.09 -22.23
N GLU A 420 6.19 30.80 -23.46
CA GLU A 420 5.91 31.66 -24.62
C GLU A 420 4.40 31.76 -24.91
N ARG A 421 3.68 30.64 -24.85
CA ARG A 421 2.22 30.59 -25.02
C ARG A 421 1.52 31.42 -23.93
N ALA A 422 1.90 31.25 -22.68
CA ALA A 422 1.31 31.97 -21.55
C ALA A 422 1.60 33.48 -21.62
N ALA A 423 2.79 33.90 -22.04
CA ALA A 423 3.12 35.30 -22.27
C ALA A 423 2.22 35.95 -23.33
N ASN A 424 1.93 35.22 -24.42
CA ASN A 424 1.00 35.67 -25.46
C ASN A 424 -0.44 35.76 -24.92
N GLN A 425 -0.90 34.77 -24.18
CA GLN A 425 -2.22 34.77 -23.53
C GLN A 425 -2.38 35.96 -22.57
N ARG A 426 -1.37 36.21 -21.73
CA ARG A 426 -1.33 37.34 -20.80
C ARG A 426 -1.39 38.68 -21.53
N THR A 427 -0.64 38.82 -22.62
CA THR A 427 -0.64 40.05 -23.45
C THR A 427 -2.01 40.29 -24.10
N ASN A 428 -2.72 39.21 -24.46
CA ASN A 428 -4.07 39.26 -25.03
C ASN A 428 -5.18 39.39 -23.98
N GLY A 429 -4.85 39.41 -22.68
CA GLY A 429 -5.82 39.58 -21.59
C GLY A 429 -6.64 38.32 -21.26
N ASP A 430 -6.16 37.12 -21.62
CA ASP A 430 -6.81 35.86 -21.24
C ASP A 430 -6.62 35.61 -19.73
N PRO A 431 -7.69 35.52 -18.91
CA PRO A 431 -7.57 35.32 -17.46
C PRO A 431 -6.99 33.97 -17.06
N ALA A 432 -6.92 32.98 -17.96
CA ALA A 432 -6.44 31.63 -17.66
C ALA A 432 -4.92 31.44 -17.84
N TRP A 433 -4.18 32.46 -18.29
CA TRP A 433 -2.74 32.35 -18.61
C TRP A 433 -1.90 31.76 -17.46
N TRP A 434 -2.28 32.06 -16.21
CA TRP A 434 -1.54 31.67 -15.02
C TRP A 434 -1.57 30.16 -14.76
N LYS A 435 -2.60 29.44 -15.23
CA LYS A 435 -2.72 27.98 -15.06
C LYS A 435 -1.57 27.24 -15.74
N THR A 436 -1.12 27.77 -16.88
CA THR A 436 0.05 27.22 -17.60
C THR A 436 1.34 27.40 -16.80
N HIS A 437 1.54 28.56 -16.16
CA HIS A 437 2.69 28.79 -15.29
C HIS A 437 2.65 27.86 -14.06
N GLU A 438 1.46 27.68 -13.46
CA GLU A 438 1.26 26.77 -12.32
C GLU A 438 1.62 25.32 -12.68
N ALA A 439 1.11 24.80 -13.80
CA ALA A 439 1.41 23.44 -14.27
C ALA A 439 2.89 23.23 -14.63
N VAL A 440 3.54 24.23 -15.24
CA VAL A 440 4.99 24.20 -15.52
C VAL A 440 5.80 24.12 -14.23
N MET A 441 5.42 24.90 -13.21
CA MET A 441 6.10 24.88 -11.92
C MET A 441 5.88 23.58 -11.17
N LEU A 442 4.67 23.00 -11.24
CA LEU A 442 4.38 21.66 -10.72
C LEU A 442 5.29 20.62 -11.39
N ALA A 443 5.26 20.52 -12.73
CA ALA A 443 6.04 19.55 -13.48
C ALA A 443 7.53 19.61 -13.15
N LEU A 444 8.14 20.80 -13.16
CA LEU A 444 9.55 20.96 -12.79
C LEU A 444 9.83 20.57 -11.34
N GLY A 445 8.96 20.97 -10.40
CA GLY A 445 9.14 20.63 -8.99
C GLY A 445 8.98 19.14 -8.67
N SER A 446 8.13 18.43 -9.43
CA SER A 446 7.91 16.99 -9.32
C SER A 446 9.12 16.19 -9.82
N VAL A 447 9.81 16.63 -10.88
CA VAL A 447 11.03 15.97 -11.40
C VAL A 447 12.32 16.70 -11.03
N ARG A 448 12.31 17.35 -9.85
CA ARG A 448 13.41 18.18 -9.34
C ARG A 448 14.76 17.48 -9.45
N ASP A 449 14.86 16.25 -8.96
CA ASP A 449 16.15 15.56 -8.81
C ASP A 449 16.77 15.23 -10.17
N LEU A 450 15.96 14.80 -11.14
CA LEU A 450 16.39 14.61 -12.52
C LEU A 450 16.95 15.90 -13.13
N VAL A 451 16.23 17.02 -12.97
CA VAL A 451 16.65 18.31 -13.52
C VAL A 451 17.96 18.78 -12.89
N LEU A 452 18.09 18.68 -11.55
CA LEU A 452 19.28 19.10 -10.83
C LEU A 452 20.51 18.24 -11.17
N ASP A 453 20.33 16.92 -11.22
CA ASP A 453 21.40 15.97 -11.57
C ASP A 453 21.94 16.25 -12.98
N GLN A 454 21.05 16.36 -13.98
CA GLN A 454 21.46 16.59 -15.36
C GLN A 454 22.05 17.98 -15.60
N VAL A 455 21.56 19.02 -14.91
CA VAL A 455 22.16 20.36 -14.97
C VAL A 455 23.56 20.34 -14.35
N THR A 456 23.74 19.68 -13.21
CA THR A 456 25.03 19.59 -12.51
C THR A 456 26.06 18.80 -13.32
N LYS A 457 25.62 17.73 -14.00
CA LYS A 457 26.44 16.93 -14.93
C LYS A 457 26.68 17.62 -16.29
N GLY A 458 26.05 18.77 -16.54
CA GLY A 458 26.17 19.51 -17.80
C GLY A 458 25.47 18.85 -19.00
N GLN A 459 24.57 17.90 -18.74
CA GLN A 459 23.78 17.17 -19.74
C GLN A 459 22.52 17.93 -20.18
N LEU A 460 22.03 18.84 -19.32
CA LEU A 460 20.84 19.65 -19.58
C LEU A 460 21.17 21.15 -19.61
N GLN A 461 20.87 21.81 -20.73
CA GLN A 461 21.05 23.26 -20.89
C GLN A 461 19.82 24.03 -20.41
N PHE A 462 19.77 24.31 -19.11
CA PHE A 462 18.69 25.08 -18.49
C PHE A 462 19.25 26.12 -17.51
N ASP A 463 18.97 27.40 -17.79
CA ASP A 463 19.28 28.50 -16.86
C ASP A 463 18.22 28.55 -15.76
N LEU A 464 18.37 27.64 -14.81
CA LEU A 464 17.45 27.46 -13.68
C LEU A 464 17.38 28.75 -12.84
N THR A 465 18.50 29.42 -12.60
CA THR A 465 18.57 30.69 -11.86
C THR A 465 17.71 31.77 -12.53
N ASN A 466 17.82 31.94 -13.85
CA ASN A 466 16.99 32.89 -14.58
C ASN A 466 15.51 32.48 -14.60
N PHE A 467 15.20 31.18 -14.70
CA PHE A 467 13.81 30.70 -14.60
C PHE A 467 13.19 31.07 -13.24
N ILE A 468 13.90 30.78 -12.13
CA ILE A 468 13.45 31.16 -10.80
C ILE A 468 13.27 32.67 -10.68
N GLN A 469 14.20 33.47 -11.22
CA GLN A 469 14.12 34.93 -11.13
C GLN A 469 12.98 35.54 -11.98
N SER A 470 12.84 35.09 -13.22
CA SER A 470 11.99 35.74 -14.23
C SER A 470 10.57 35.20 -14.27
N VAL A 471 10.36 33.97 -13.83
CA VAL A 471 9.04 33.31 -13.80
C VAL A 471 8.59 33.17 -12.35
N VAL A 472 9.24 32.29 -11.58
CA VAL A 472 8.76 31.88 -10.24
C VAL A 472 8.66 33.08 -9.29
N LEU A 473 9.71 33.90 -9.19
CA LEU A 473 9.73 35.08 -8.33
C LEU A 473 8.77 36.17 -8.81
N ALA A 474 8.54 36.28 -10.14
CA ALA A 474 7.64 37.27 -10.72
C ALA A 474 6.16 36.93 -10.47
N ASP A 475 5.85 35.65 -10.29
CA ASP A 475 4.50 35.13 -10.10
C ASP A 475 4.07 35.02 -8.63
N LEU A 476 4.89 35.51 -7.69
CA LEU A 476 4.57 35.55 -6.26
C LEU A 476 3.44 36.51 -5.87
N ASP A 477 2.90 37.31 -6.80
CA ASP A 477 1.81 38.25 -6.49
C ASP A 477 0.49 37.50 -6.19
N PRO A 478 0.02 37.47 -4.93
CA PRO A 478 -1.18 36.73 -4.56
C PRO A 478 -2.45 37.34 -5.14
N ASN A 479 -2.41 38.58 -5.63
CA ASN A 479 -3.56 39.23 -6.25
C ASN A 479 -3.87 38.69 -7.65
N CYS A 480 -2.95 37.96 -8.28
CA CYS A 480 -3.19 37.30 -9.55
C CYS A 480 -4.01 36.02 -9.38
N SER A 481 -3.47 35.07 -8.61
CA SER A 481 -4.15 33.83 -8.23
C SER A 481 -3.48 33.27 -6.97
N PRO A 482 -4.26 32.87 -5.94
CA PRO A 482 -3.68 32.27 -4.74
C PRO A 482 -2.97 30.93 -5.02
N PHE A 483 -3.46 30.17 -6.00
CA PHE A 483 -2.85 28.90 -6.42
C PHE A 483 -1.52 29.12 -7.16
N LEU A 484 -1.45 30.12 -8.05
CA LEU A 484 -0.19 30.47 -8.73
C LEU A 484 0.87 30.94 -7.72
N ALA A 485 0.51 31.88 -6.85
CA ALA A 485 1.45 32.40 -5.85
C ALA A 485 1.88 31.30 -4.86
N GLY A 486 0.96 30.42 -4.45
CA GLY A 486 1.26 29.25 -3.63
C GLY A 486 2.23 28.29 -4.32
N ARG A 487 1.98 27.95 -5.59
CA ARG A 487 2.87 27.10 -6.39
C ARG A 487 4.24 27.74 -6.60
N ALA A 488 4.30 29.06 -6.81
CA ALA A 488 5.55 29.78 -6.96
C ALA A 488 6.39 29.74 -5.66
N LEU A 489 5.76 29.88 -4.49
CA LEU A 489 6.43 29.68 -3.20
C LEU A 489 6.97 28.25 -3.08
N TRP A 490 6.15 27.24 -3.41
CA TRP A 490 6.55 25.83 -3.34
C TRP A 490 7.72 25.53 -4.28
N CYS A 491 7.62 25.91 -5.55
CA CYS A 491 8.66 25.70 -6.57
C CYS A 491 9.98 26.40 -6.20
N GLY A 492 9.90 27.63 -5.68
CA GLY A 492 11.07 28.36 -5.18
C GLY A 492 11.79 27.63 -4.03
N SER A 493 11.03 26.98 -3.14
CA SER A 493 11.62 26.18 -2.05
C SER A 493 12.25 24.88 -2.53
N ARG A 494 11.64 24.20 -3.51
CA ARG A 494 12.17 22.97 -4.12
C ARG A 494 13.52 23.20 -4.81
N TYR A 495 13.68 24.34 -5.48
CA TYR A 495 14.93 24.70 -6.17
C TYR A 495 15.84 25.64 -5.37
N GLY A 496 15.88 25.50 -4.04
CA GLY A 496 16.71 26.36 -3.17
C GLY A 496 18.18 26.52 -3.61
N GLN A 497 18.75 25.50 -4.27
CA GLN A 497 20.11 25.48 -4.81
C GLN A 497 20.36 26.50 -5.95
N ALA A 498 19.31 26.87 -6.69
CA ALA A 498 19.36 27.85 -7.77
C ALA A 498 18.95 29.27 -7.32
N VAL A 499 18.54 29.43 -6.06
CA VAL A 499 18.10 30.70 -5.48
C VAL A 499 19.33 31.49 -5.01
N THR A 500 19.55 32.69 -5.56
CA THR A 500 20.61 33.59 -5.07
C THR A 500 20.23 34.20 -3.72
N PRO A 501 21.19 34.72 -2.93
CA PRO A 501 20.89 35.34 -1.64
C PRO A 501 19.83 36.45 -1.70
N GLU A 502 19.81 37.25 -2.77
CA GLU A 502 18.80 38.31 -2.95
C GLU A 502 17.40 37.75 -3.25
N MET A 503 17.33 36.65 -4.00
CA MET A 503 16.07 35.95 -4.27
C MET A 503 15.54 35.26 -3.02
N LEU A 504 16.43 34.64 -2.24
CA LEU A 504 16.09 33.96 -1.00
C LEU A 504 15.43 34.92 -0.02
N ASP A 505 15.99 36.11 0.16
CA ASP A 505 15.42 37.16 1.02
C ASP A 505 13.96 37.49 0.62
N ARG A 506 13.69 37.61 -0.68
CA ARG A 506 12.34 37.88 -1.19
C ARG A 506 11.40 36.71 -1.00
N PHE A 507 11.84 35.47 -1.27
CA PHE A 507 11.02 34.28 -1.04
C PHE A 507 10.68 34.10 0.45
N LEU A 508 11.64 34.31 1.36
CA LEU A 508 11.40 34.21 2.80
C LEU A 508 10.44 35.31 3.29
N GLN A 509 10.58 36.55 2.79
CA GLN A 509 9.63 37.62 3.07
C GLN A 509 8.21 37.30 2.57
N ALA A 510 8.10 36.79 1.34
CA ALA A 510 6.82 36.36 0.77
C ALA A 510 6.20 35.21 1.55
N THR A 511 6.99 34.21 1.95
CA THR A 511 6.58 33.08 2.78
C THR A 511 6.05 33.54 4.14
N VAL A 512 6.77 34.44 4.82
CA VAL A 512 6.30 35.03 6.08
C VAL A 512 5.00 35.83 5.90
N SER A 513 4.89 36.59 4.80
CA SER A 513 3.68 37.35 4.49
C SER A 513 2.49 36.43 4.22
N ALA A 514 2.71 35.32 3.51
CA ALA A 514 1.73 34.29 3.24
C ALA A 514 1.15 33.72 4.55
N LEU A 515 2.00 33.36 5.50
CA LEU A 515 1.57 32.80 6.79
C LEU A 515 0.80 33.80 7.67
N LYS A 516 1.25 35.07 7.72
CA LYS A 516 0.72 36.08 8.66
C LYS A 516 -0.42 36.92 8.13
N HIS A 517 -0.30 37.39 6.90
CA HIS A 517 -1.15 38.48 6.38
C HIS A 517 -2.15 37.99 5.34
N SER A 518 -1.95 36.82 4.74
CA SER A 518 -2.88 36.30 3.74
C SER A 518 -4.21 35.90 4.39
N PRO A 519 -5.37 36.34 3.86
CA PRO A 519 -6.66 35.80 4.28
C PRO A 519 -6.97 34.46 3.61
N ASN A 520 -6.26 34.09 2.54
CA ASN A 520 -6.56 32.89 1.75
C ASN A 520 -5.83 31.66 2.34
N PRO A 521 -6.55 30.56 2.67
CA PRO A 521 -5.96 29.37 3.28
C PRO A 521 -4.98 28.64 2.36
N ILE A 522 -5.18 28.63 1.04
CA ILE A 522 -4.28 27.99 0.07
C ILE A 522 -2.88 28.60 0.15
N ILE A 523 -2.79 29.93 0.11
CA ILE A 523 -1.51 30.64 0.24
C ILE A 523 -0.84 30.31 1.58
N LYS A 524 -1.62 30.17 2.66
CA LYS A 524 -1.07 29.81 3.97
C LYS A 524 -0.48 28.40 3.94
N VAL A 525 -1.22 27.41 3.44
CA VAL A 525 -0.77 26.02 3.31
C VAL A 525 0.48 25.92 2.44
N SER A 526 0.49 26.56 1.26
CA SER A 526 1.69 26.61 0.42
C SER A 526 2.86 27.30 1.14
N GLY A 527 2.60 28.34 1.92
CA GLY A 527 3.60 28.97 2.78
C GLY A 527 4.19 28.00 3.82
N VAL A 528 3.38 27.11 4.40
CA VAL A 528 3.86 26.05 5.31
C VAL A 528 4.79 25.09 4.57
N ARG A 529 4.37 24.56 3.41
CA ARG A 529 5.21 23.69 2.55
C ARG A 529 6.54 24.36 2.18
N SER A 530 6.50 25.65 1.83
CA SER A 530 7.71 26.42 1.51
C SER A 530 8.65 26.62 2.69
N VAL A 531 8.12 26.83 3.91
CA VAL A 531 8.95 26.87 5.11
C VAL A 531 9.69 25.56 5.27
N TRP A 532 8.99 24.42 5.13
CA TRP A 532 9.61 23.10 5.23
C TRP A 532 10.75 22.96 4.21
N GLY A 533 10.48 23.23 2.93
CA GLY A 533 11.47 23.08 1.85
C GLY A 533 12.69 24.00 2.02
N PHE A 534 12.51 25.25 2.45
CA PHE A 534 13.65 26.14 2.73
C PHE A 534 14.44 25.70 3.96
N CYS A 535 13.79 25.17 5.00
CA CYS A 535 14.48 24.65 6.18
C CYS A 535 15.31 23.42 5.82
N GLU A 536 14.75 22.48 5.07
CA GLU A 536 15.42 21.28 4.58
C GLU A 536 16.67 21.66 3.76
N TYR A 537 16.49 22.49 2.74
CA TYR A 537 17.59 22.92 1.88
C TYR A 537 18.69 23.68 2.63
N LEU A 538 18.35 24.65 3.48
CA LEU A 538 19.35 25.48 4.17
C LEU A 538 20.10 24.71 5.26
N LYS A 539 19.45 23.71 5.88
CA LYS A 539 20.15 22.76 6.77
C LYS A 539 21.11 21.88 5.96
N GLY A 540 20.64 21.25 4.88
CA GLY A 540 21.45 20.37 4.04
C GLY A 540 22.65 21.07 3.38
N SER A 541 22.50 22.34 3.02
CA SER A 541 23.59 23.16 2.45
C SER A 541 24.54 23.77 3.50
N GLY A 542 24.29 23.56 4.80
CA GLY A 542 25.14 24.08 5.88
C GLY A 542 25.01 25.60 6.11
N ASN A 543 23.91 26.24 5.67
CA ASN A 543 23.65 27.67 5.87
C ASN A 543 22.30 27.97 6.58
N PRO A 544 22.03 27.38 7.75
CA PRO A 544 20.78 27.63 8.50
C PRO A 544 20.66 29.08 9.01
N ALA A 545 21.80 29.80 9.11
CA ALA A 545 21.84 31.19 9.59
C ALA A 545 20.99 32.15 8.73
N ALA A 546 20.79 31.84 7.44
CA ALA A 546 19.96 32.66 6.56
C ALA A 546 18.48 32.71 6.99
N LEU A 547 17.98 31.71 7.72
CA LEU A 547 16.60 31.67 8.22
C LEU A 547 16.39 32.47 9.51
N GLN A 548 17.44 32.70 10.31
CA GLN A 548 17.34 33.27 11.66
C GLN A 548 16.50 34.56 11.74
N PRO A 549 16.60 35.54 10.82
CA PRO A 549 15.78 36.75 10.88
C PRO A 549 14.27 36.48 10.73
N TYR A 550 13.91 35.38 10.09
CA TYR A 550 12.55 35.03 9.72
C TYR A 550 11.88 34.06 10.69
N LEU A 551 12.67 33.26 11.44
CA LEU A 551 12.16 32.25 12.38
C LEU A 551 11.09 32.76 13.36
N PRO A 552 11.22 33.95 14.01
CA PRO A 552 10.17 34.43 14.92
C PRO A 552 8.84 34.68 14.23
N ALA A 553 8.88 35.13 12.97
CA ALA A 553 7.69 35.41 12.19
C ALA A 553 7.06 34.12 11.64
N ILE A 554 7.88 33.18 11.18
CA ILE A 554 7.47 31.84 10.74
C ILE A 554 6.74 31.12 11.87
N LEU A 555 7.37 30.99 13.04
CA LEU A 555 6.80 30.26 14.17
C LEU A 555 5.47 30.86 14.63
N ASP A 556 5.37 32.19 14.63
CA ASP A 556 4.14 32.88 14.99
C ASP A 556 2.99 32.58 14.01
N GLY A 557 3.30 32.49 12.71
CA GLY A 557 2.36 32.07 11.67
C GLY A 557 1.92 30.62 11.85
N LEU A 558 2.88 29.70 12.03
CA LEU A 558 2.61 28.27 12.21
C LEU A 558 1.72 27.99 13.44
N VAL A 559 2.08 28.57 14.61
CA VAL A 559 1.30 28.38 15.84
C VAL A 559 -0.11 28.95 15.70
N THR A 560 -0.27 30.10 15.05
CA THR A 560 -1.60 30.69 14.81
C THR A 560 -2.44 29.81 13.91
N LEU A 561 -1.85 29.29 12.82
CA LEU A 561 -2.52 28.39 11.89
C LEU A 561 -2.93 27.07 12.54
N ALA A 562 -2.08 26.48 13.38
CA ALA A 562 -2.37 25.24 14.08
C ALA A 562 -3.61 25.35 14.98
N THR A 563 -3.89 26.53 15.55
CA THR A 563 -5.10 26.74 16.37
C THR A 563 -6.40 26.81 15.56
N GLN A 564 -6.32 26.99 14.24
CA GLN A 564 -7.46 27.17 13.33
C GLN A 564 -7.69 25.96 12.43
N SER A 565 -6.76 25.00 12.43
CA SER A 565 -6.73 23.87 11.47
C SER A 565 -6.99 22.54 12.18
N SER A 566 -7.33 21.51 11.40
CA SER A 566 -7.54 20.12 11.81
C SER A 566 -6.89 19.17 10.80
N SER A 567 -6.82 17.87 11.12
CA SER A 567 -6.39 16.79 10.21
C SER A 567 -5.10 17.13 9.43
N GLU A 568 -5.15 17.07 8.10
CA GLU A 568 -3.99 17.17 7.19
C GLU A 568 -3.23 18.49 7.31
N VAL A 569 -3.94 19.62 7.35
CA VAL A 569 -3.27 20.92 7.50
C VAL A 569 -2.54 20.98 8.85
N LEU A 570 -3.08 20.38 9.91
CA LEU A 570 -2.41 20.34 11.21
C LEU A 570 -1.19 19.42 11.19
N SER A 571 -1.26 18.26 10.54
CA SER A 571 -0.14 17.33 10.35
C SER A 571 1.03 18.04 9.66
N LEU A 572 0.78 18.66 8.51
CA LEU A 572 1.77 19.44 7.76
C LEU A 572 2.39 20.56 8.60
N ILE A 573 1.60 21.25 9.44
CA ILE A 573 2.12 22.28 10.35
C ILE A 573 3.04 21.70 11.41
N LEU A 574 2.73 20.52 11.98
CA LEU A 574 3.55 19.88 13.01
C LEU A 574 4.88 19.37 12.44
N GLU A 575 4.86 18.75 11.26
CA GLU A 575 6.07 18.38 10.52
C GLU A 575 6.96 19.59 10.25
N THR A 576 6.34 20.68 9.77
CA THR A 576 7.05 21.94 9.53
C THR A 576 7.57 22.54 10.83
N CYS A 577 6.83 22.44 11.94
CA CYS A 577 7.32 22.86 13.26
C CYS A 577 8.55 22.04 13.68
N CYS A 578 8.56 20.73 13.43
CA CYS A 578 9.66 19.82 13.78
C CYS A 578 10.96 20.27 13.10
N ILE A 579 10.93 20.49 11.79
CA ILE A 579 12.14 20.96 11.09
C ILE A 579 12.52 22.38 11.51
N VAL A 580 11.57 23.29 11.75
CA VAL A 580 11.85 24.68 12.19
C VAL A 580 12.56 24.72 13.54
N VAL A 581 12.15 23.89 14.52
CA VAL A 581 12.79 23.89 15.85
C VAL A 581 14.22 23.36 15.84
N SER A 582 14.57 22.58 14.81
CA SER A 582 15.92 22.05 14.62
C SER A 582 16.90 23.04 13.95
N VAL A 583 16.44 24.21 13.47
CA VAL A 583 17.27 25.19 12.72
C VAL A 583 18.24 25.96 13.63
N ASP A 584 17.77 26.47 14.78
CA ASP A 584 18.58 27.26 15.72
C ASP A 584 18.18 26.99 17.17
N SER A 585 19.09 26.37 17.93
CA SER A 585 18.87 26.00 19.33
C SER A 585 18.55 27.19 20.24
N ASN A 586 19.13 28.37 20.01
CA ASN A 586 18.87 29.54 20.86
C ASN A 586 17.46 30.10 20.62
N PHE A 587 17.05 30.15 19.35
CA PHE A 587 15.71 30.54 18.97
C PHE A 587 14.65 29.60 19.57
N THR A 588 14.89 28.29 19.46
CA THR A 588 14.00 27.26 19.99
C THR A 588 13.87 27.35 21.51
N ALA A 589 14.99 27.52 22.23
CA ALA A 589 14.98 27.70 23.68
C ALA A 589 14.19 28.95 24.12
N ALA A 590 14.28 30.05 23.39
CA ALA A 590 13.52 31.27 23.68
C ALA A 590 12.00 31.11 23.46
N ASN A 591 11.57 30.20 22.59
CA ASN A 591 10.18 30.02 22.20
C ASN A 591 9.53 28.70 22.68
N VAL A 592 10.27 27.87 23.41
CA VAL A 592 9.82 26.55 23.90
C VAL A 592 8.46 26.61 24.60
N GLY A 593 8.17 27.68 25.34
CA GLY A 593 6.90 27.83 26.05
C GLY A 593 5.68 27.85 25.13
N ARG A 594 5.81 28.42 23.92
CA ARG A 594 4.73 28.46 22.92
C ARG A 594 4.57 27.12 22.23
N ILE A 595 5.68 26.55 21.75
CA ILE A 595 5.71 25.28 21.02
C ILE A 595 5.19 24.15 21.91
N SER A 596 5.71 24.02 23.14
CA SER A 596 5.24 23.00 24.10
C SER A 596 3.76 23.12 24.44
N THR A 597 3.19 24.33 24.44
CA THR A 597 1.75 24.52 24.68
C THR A 597 0.93 24.02 23.51
N LEU A 598 1.38 24.27 22.28
CA LEU A 598 0.73 23.75 21.08
C LEU A 598 0.79 22.21 21.07
N CYS A 599 1.99 21.64 21.19
CA CYS A 599 2.20 20.18 21.22
C CYS A 599 1.32 19.50 22.27
N LEU A 600 1.29 20.02 23.51
CA LEU A 600 0.47 19.44 24.57
C LEU A 600 -1.04 19.55 24.28
N ALA A 601 -1.48 20.66 23.69
CA ALA A 601 -2.89 20.83 23.31
C ALA A 601 -3.30 19.86 22.20
N VAL A 602 -2.46 19.67 21.18
CA VAL A 602 -2.70 18.70 20.11
C VAL A 602 -2.68 17.28 20.66
N PHE A 603 -1.67 16.92 21.44
CA PHE A 603 -1.55 15.61 22.09
C PHE A 603 -2.81 15.21 22.87
N ILE A 604 -3.37 16.13 23.66
CA ILE A 604 -4.59 15.86 24.43
C ILE A 604 -5.82 15.77 23.50
N LYS A 605 -5.93 16.66 22.51
CA LYS A 605 -7.11 16.74 21.63
C LYS A 605 -7.18 15.58 20.63
N ALA A 606 -6.02 15.16 20.09
CA ALA A 606 -5.88 14.19 19.01
C ALA A 606 -5.26 12.87 19.48
N ASN A 607 -5.51 12.47 20.73
CA ASN A 607 -4.90 11.26 21.32
C ASN A 607 -5.31 9.93 20.65
N ASN A 608 -6.39 9.94 19.86
CA ASN A 608 -6.83 8.78 19.08
C ASN A 608 -6.29 8.80 17.64
N ASP A 609 -5.50 9.81 17.28
CA ASP A 609 -4.89 9.97 15.96
C ASP A 609 -3.40 9.62 16.07
N PRO A 610 -2.98 8.43 15.61
CA PRO A 610 -1.59 7.99 15.72
C PRO A 610 -0.60 8.91 14.99
N VAL A 611 -1.01 9.47 13.85
CA VAL A 611 -0.16 10.33 13.02
C VAL A 611 0.13 11.64 13.75
N LEU A 612 -0.91 12.31 14.23
CA LEU A 612 -0.72 13.56 15.00
C LEU A 612 0.05 13.33 16.30
N VAL A 613 -0.14 12.18 16.96
CA VAL A 613 0.64 11.82 18.15
C VAL A 613 2.11 11.64 17.82
N ALA A 614 2.45 10.89 16.76
CA ALA A 614 3.83 10.69 16.31
C ALA A 614 4.51 12.02 15.97
N LEU A 615 3.84 12.89 15.21
CA LEU A 615 4.35 14.22 14.88
C LEU A 615 4.59 15.09 16.12
N VAL A 616 3.73 15.01 17.14
CA VAL A 616 3.97 15.68 18.41
C VAL A 616 5.18 15.09 19.13
N GLN A 617 5.34 13.75 19.12
CA GLN A 617 6.51 13.09 19.70
C GLN A 617 7.80 13.55 19.01
N ASP A 618 7.81 13.69 17.69
CA ASP A 618 8.98 14.17 16.93
C ASP A 618 9.37 15.59 17.30
N VAL A 619 8.40 16.51 17.40
CA VAL A 619 8.68 17.87 17.88
C VAL A 619 9.21 17.85 19.31
N VAL A 620 8.63 17.04 20.20
CA VAL A 620 9.08 16.91 21.59
C VAL A 620 10.49 16.31 21.67
N ARG A 621 10.84 15.36 20.80
CA ARG A 621 12.17 14.74 20.67
C ARG A 621 13.22 15.83 20.41
N GLU A 622 12.99 16.68 19.41
CA GLU A 622 13.86 17.81 19.08
C GLU A 622 13.96 18.84 20.22
N LEU A 623 12.86 19.12 20.91
CA LEU A 623 12.87 20.02 22.07
C LEU A 623 13.67 19.43 23.24
N CYS A 624 13.58 18.13 23.51
CA CYS A 624 14.34 17.48 24.58
C CYS A 624 15.85 17.47 24.30
N ALA A 625 16.25 17.31 23.04
CA ALA A 625 17.65 17.33 22.63
C ALA A 625 18.33 18.70 22.89
N ASN A 626 17.55 19.77 23.04
CA ASN A 626 18.05 21.11 23.36
C ASN A 626 18.05 21.40 24.88
N PRO A 627 19.24 21.54 25.51
CA PRO A 627 19.34 21.78 26.96
C PRO A 627 18.62 23.07 27.44
N GLY A 628 18.48 24.07 26.57
CA GLY A 628 17.77 25.32 26.88
C GLY A 628 16.25 25.15 27.01
N CYS A 629 15.68 24.06 26.49
CA CYS A 629 14.25 23.77 26.48
C CYS A 629 13.80 22.91 27.67
N THR A 630 14.69 22.05 28.18
CA THR A 630 14.39 20.93 29.08
C THR A 630 13.53 21.34 30.29
N THR A 631 13.94 22.36 31.05
CA THR A 631 13.24 22.79 32.27
C THR A 631 11.80 23.23 31.99
N THR A 632 11.60 24.06 30.97
CA THR A 632 10.28 24.60 30.62
C THR A 632 9.37 23.51 30.07
N LEU A 633 9.92 22.63 29.22
CA LEU A 633 9.20 21.51 28.64
C LEU A 633 8.72 20.54 29.72
N GLN A 634 9.63 20.10 30.61
CA GLN A 634 9.29 19.18 31.70
C GLN A 634 8.27 19.78 32.67
N THR A 635 8.38 21.07 33.00
CA THR A 635 7.42 21.75 33.89
C THR A 635 5.99 21.75 33.32
N LYS A 636 5.83 21.68 31.99
CA LYS A 636 4.52 21.65 31.32
C LYS A 636 3.99 20.23 31.08
N PHE A 637 4.83 19.35 30.49
CA PHE A 637 4.39 18.02 30.07
C PHE A 637 4.24 17.07 31.26
N ILE A 638 5.22 17.02 32.15
CA ILE A 638 5.28 15.98 33.20
C ILE A 638 4.07 15.99 34.14
N PRO A 639 3.57 17.14 34.65
CA PRO A 639 2.38 17.14 35.49
C PRO A 639 1.14 16.58 34.77
N THR A 640 1.01 16.86 33.47
CA THR A 640 -0.11 16.41 32.65
C THR A 640 -0.03 14.90 32.39
N LEU A 641 1.14 14.40 31.97
CA LEU A 641 1.38 12.97 31.75
C LEU A 641 1.19 12.18 33.05
N ALA A 642 1.75 12.65 34.17
CA ALA A 642 1.56 12.01 35.47
C ALA A 642 0.08 11.98 35.90
N SER A 643 -0.69 13.03 35.59
CA SER A 643 -2.14 13.05 35.85
C SER A 643 -2.91 12.04 35.01
N ILE A 644 -2.53 11.84 33.74
CA ILE A 644 -3.14 10.85 32.85
C ILE A 644 -2.85 9.43 33.36
N LEU A 645 -1.59 9.17 33.72
CA LEU A 645 -1.14 7.87 34.24
C LEU A 645 -1.74 7.56 35.62
N SER A 646 -1.98 8.56 36.46
CA SER A 646 -2.59 8.39 37.78
C SER A 646 -4.12 8.33 37.76
N ALA A 647 -4.76 8.68 36.63
CA ALA A 647 -6.21 8.64 36.51
C ALA A 647 -6.74 7.21 36.43
N SER A 648 -7.94 6.99 36.98
CA SER A 648 -8.65 5.73 36.76
C SER A 648 -8.95 5.52 35.27
N THR A 649 -8.82 4.30 34.80
CA THR A 649 -8.96 3.95 33.37
C THR A 649 -10.31 4.39 32.78
N ASP A 650 -11.41 4.39 33.56
CA ASP A 650 -12.74 4.86 33.11
C ASP A 650 -12.83 6.37 32.87
N ARG A 651 -11.82 7.16 33.28
CA ARG A 651 -11.82 8.64 33.18
C ARG A 651 -10.94 9.18 32.07
N VAL A 652 -10.24 8.32 31.35
CA VAL A 652 -9.37 8.68 30.24
C VAL A 652 -9.83 7.94 28.99
N PRO A 653 -9.64 8.53 27.79
CA PRO A 653 -9.90 7.82 26.55
C PRO A 653 -9.10 6.50 26.50
N PRO A 654 -9.65 5.44 25.88
CA PRO A 654 -8.89 4.21 25.61
C PRO A 654 -7.58 4.53 24.88
N GLY A 655 -6.49 3.84 25.23
CA GLY A 655 -5.17 4.07 24.61
C GLY A 655 -4.40 5.30 25.14
N MET A 656 -5.06 6.31 25.71
CA MET A 656 -4.40 7.54 26.20
C MET A 656 -3.27 7.27 27.21
N GLN A 657 -3.41 6.24 28.04
CA GLN A 657 -2.38 5.87 29.02
C GLN A 657 -1.16 5.23 28.36
N ALA A 658 -1.34 4.40 27.31
CA ALA A 658 -0.25 3.84 26.53
C ALA A 658 0.52 4.94 25.78
N VAL A 659 -0.22 5.82 25.09
CA VAL A 659 0.35 6.98 24.37
C VAL A 659 1.08 7.95 25.31
N ALA A 660 0.60 8.11 26.55
CA ALA A 660 1.30 8.90 27.57
C ALA A 660 2.61 8.25 28.05
N LEU A 661 2.69 6.92 28.10
CA LEU A 661 3.92 6.21 28.42
C LEU A 661 4.96 6.39 27.32
N ASP A 662 4.57 6.30 26.05
CA ASP A 662 5.46 6.55 24.90
C ASP A 662 5.99 7.97 24.91
N MET A 663 5.14 8.95 25.20
CA MET A 663 5.58 10.34 25.34
C MET A 663 6.61 10.50 26.47
N VAL A 664 6.44 9.83 27.61
CA VAL A 664 7.45 9.84 28.68
C VAL A 664 8.73 9.14 28.22
N GLU A 665 8.62 8.02 27.52
CA GLU A 665 9.77 7.32 26.94
C GLU A 665 10.58 8.22 26.00
N VAL A 666 9.93 8.87 25.04
CA VAL A 666 10.55 9.85 24.13
C VAL A 666 11.27 10.93 24.92
N MET A 667 10.60 11.50 25.93
CA MET A 667 11.23 12.53 26.77
C MET A 667 12.46 12.03 27.54
N VAL A 668 12.47 10.78 27.99
CA VAL A 668 13.61 10.15 28.70
C VAL A 668 14.75 9.86 27.72
N ARG A 669 14.47 9.21 26.59
CA ARG A 669 15.45 8.83 25.56
C ARG A 669 16.15 10.05 24.96
N SER A 670 15.43 11.16 24.80
CA SER A 670 15.96 12.39 24.21
C SER A 670 16.58 13.36 25.21
N SER A 671 16.50 13.08 26.51
CA SER A 671 17.12 13.92 27.54
C SER A 671 18.56 13.49 27.81
N SER A 672 19.43 14.46 28.07
CA SER A 672 20.79 14.17 28.54
C SER A 672 20.79 13.84 30.04
N PRO A 673 21.53 12.79 30.48
CA PRO A 673 21.69 12.49 31.90
C PRO A 673 22.62 13.52 32.59
N PRO A 674 22.40 13.86 33.88
CA PRO A 674 21.34 13.35 34.74
C PRO A 674 19.95 13.91 34.35
N LEU A 675 18.94 13.04 34.39
CA LEU A 675 17.55 13.40 34.14
C LEU A 675 17.07 14.42 35.18
N GLY A 676 16.25 15.37 34.72
CA GLY A 676 15.67 16.39 35.57
C GLY A 676 14.79 15.81 36.69
N GLU A 677 14.74 16.49 37.83
CA GLU A 677 13.94 16.06 38.99
C GLU A 677 12.48 15.72 38.67
N PRO A 678 11.75 16.44 37.78
CA PRO A 678 10.39 16.07 37.42
C PRO A 678 10.28 14.68 36.78
N LEU A 679 11.23 14.30 35.91
CA LEU A 679 11.24 12.98 35.27
C LEU A 679 11.48 11.86 36.28
N VAL A 680 12.30 12.09 37.30
CA VAL A 680 12.67 11.06 38.29
C VAL A 680 11.69 11.00 39.46
N ASN A 681 11.25 12.15 39.98
CA ASN A 681 10.46 12.20 41.21
C ASN A 681 8.95 12.22 40.96
N VAL A 682 8.51 12.54 39.73
CA VAL A 682 7.08 12.61 39.37
C VAL A 682 6.71 11.60 38.28
N ALA A 683 7.40 11.64 37.13
CA ALA A 683 7.04 10.75 36.01
C ALA A 683 7.35 9.28 36.30
N PHE A 684 8.59 8.97 36.73
CA PHE A 684 9.00 7.59 37.04
C PHE A 684 8.04 6.84 37.99
N PRO A 685 7.65 7.38 39.16
CA PRO A 685 6.69 6.68 40.02
C PRO A 685 5.30 6.56 39.37
N ALA A 686 4.86 7.53 38.56
CA ALA A 686 3.57 7.44 37.86
C ALA A 686 3.59 6.33 36.79
N VAL A 687 4.69 6.20 36.03
CA VAL A 687 4.93 5.10 35.09
C VAL A 687 4.84 3.76 35.82
N VAL A 688 5.63 3.58 36.88
CA VAL A 688 5.64 2.35 37.69
C VAL A 688 4.24 1.98 38.18
N GLN A 689 3.54 2.92 38.82
CA GLN A 689 2.23 2.64 39.38
C GLN A 689 1.18 2.34 38.30
N ARG A 690 1.23 3.01 37.15
CA ARG A 690 0.31 2.72 36.06
C ARG A 690 0.55 1.33 35.49
N THR A 691 1.80 0.97 35.20
CA THR A 691 2.16 -0.34 34.66
C THR A 691 1.80 -1.47 35.63
N LEU A 692 2.02 -1.28 36.95
CA LEU A 692 1.69 -2.33 37.92
C LEU A 692 0.18 -2.58 38.08
N ASN A 693 -0.66 -1.56 37.87
CA ASN A 693 -2.08 -1.61 38.19
C ASN A 693 -3.00 -1.71 36.96
N THR A 694 -2.47 -2.01 35.78
CA THR A 694 -3.24 -2.09 34.52
C THR A 694 -3.41 -3.53 34.04
N ASP A 695 -4.52 -3.78 33.35
CA ASP A 695 -4.80 -5.04 32.65
C ASP A 695 -4.68 -4.88 31.12
N ASP A 696 -4.38 -3.67 30.63
CA ASP A 696 -4.23 -3.36 29.21
C ASP A 696 -2.82 -3.73 28.70
N ASN A 697 -2.75 -4.55 27.65
CA ASN A 697 -1.47 -5.07 27.13
C ASN A 697 -0.57 -3.96 26.57
N SER A 698 -1.13 -2.98 25.86
CA SER A 698 -0.36 -1.86 25.30
C SER A 698 0.25 -1.00 26.42
N THR A 699 -0.54 -0.67 27.44
CA THR A 699 -0.04 0.06 28.61
C THR A 699 1.05 -0.74 29.36
N LEU A 700 0.93 -2.07 29.45
CA LEU A 700 1.96 -2.92 30.04
C LEU A 700 3.27 -2.90 29.23
N GLN A 701 3.17 -3.07 27.91
CA GLN A 701 4.30 -3.10 26.99
C GLN A 701 5.05 -1.76 27.00
N ASN A 702 4.34 -0.66 26.75
CA ASN A 702 4.89 0.69 26.70
C ASN A 702 5.44 1.11 28.08
N GLY A 703 4.82 0.62 29.16
CA GLY A 703 5.31 0.82 30.52
C GLY A 703 6.64 0.11 30.78
N GLY A 704 6.82 -1.09 30.21
CA GLY A 704 8.09 -1.83 30.24
C GLY A 704 9.19 -1.13 29.45
N GLU A 705 8.90 -0.67 28.23
CA GLU A 705 9.84 0.06 27.37
C GLU A 705 10.23 1.43 27.95
N CYS A 706 9.27 2.16 28.50
CA CYS A 706 9.54 3.40 29.22
C CYS A 706 10.50 3.17 30.41
N LEU A 707 10.30 2.10 31.19
CA LEU A 707 11.23 1.74 32.28
C LEU A 707 12.60 1.28 31.75
N ARG A 708 12.65 0.61 30.60
CA ARG A 708 13.91 0.27 29.91
C ARG A 708 14.67 1.54 29.58
N ALA A 709 14.00 2.57 29.05
CA ALA A 709 14.61 3.86 28.76
C ALA A 709 15.22 4.50 30.03
N TYR A 710 14.50 4.51 31.15
CA TYR A 710 15.05 5.01 32.43
C TYR A 710 16.32 4.28 32.87
N VAL A 711 16.32 2.95 32.81
CA VAL A 711 17.46 2.12 33.20
C VAL A 711 18.63 2.28 32.24
N SER A 712 18.37 2.47 30.94
CA SER A 712 19.44 2.69 29.96
C SER A 712 20.09 4.06 30.09
N VAL A 713 19.27 5.13 30.17
CA VAL A 713 19.74 6.52 30.13
C VAL A 713 20.31 6.97 31.47
N ALA A 714 19.67 6.62 32.59
CA ALA A 714 20.05 7.12 33.92
C ALA A 714 20.01 6.03 35.01
N PRO A 715 20.79 4.94 34.86
CA PRO A 715 20.79 3.81 35.80
C PRO A 715 21.13 4.24 37.23
N GLU A 716 22.09 5.17 37.40
CA GLU A 716 22.48 5.66 38.73
C GLU A 716 21.33 6.34 39.47
N GLN A 717 20.50 7.12 38.77
CA GLN A 717 19.34 7.79 39.36
C GLN A 717 18.24 6.79 39.71
N VAL A 718 18.02 5.76 38.88
CA VAL A 718 17.08 4.67 39.19
C VAL A 718 17.54 3.87 40.41
N ILE A 719 18.85 3.59 40.52
CA ILE A 719 19.45 2.87 41.66
C ILE A 719 19.39 3.73 42.93
N ALA A 720 19.60 5.04 42.83
CA ALA A 720 19.56 5.97 43.96
C ALA A 720 18.14 6.32 44.42
N TYR A 721 17.13 6.21 43.54
CA TYR A 721 15.74 6.53 43.85
C TYR A 721 15.23 5.76 45.07
N ARG A 722 14.53 6.44 45.97
CA ARG A 722 13.83 5.83 47.12
C ARG A 722 12.45 6.45 47.24
N ASP A 723 11.42 5.62 47.38
CA ASP A 723 10.07 6.09 47.72
C ASP A 723 9.92 6.42 49.22
N SER A 724 8.71 6.84 49.64
CA SER A 724 8.40 7.13 51.04
C SER A 724 8.51 5.94 51.99
N GLU A 725 8.47 4.71 51.46
CA GLU A 725 8.59 3.45 52.19
C GLU A 725 10.02 2.88 52.15
N GLY A 726 10.94 3.54 51.44
CA GLY A 726 12.33 3.13 51.28
C GLY A 726 12.58 2.12 50.16
N ARG A 727 11.58 1.82 49.31
CA ARG A 727 11.75 0.94 48.14
C ARG A 727 12.60 1.64 47.08
N SER A 728 13.52 0.89 46.47
CA SER A 728 14.39 1.42 45.43
C SER A 728 13.72 1.42 44.06
N GLY A 729 14.19 2.27 43.14
CA GLY A 729 13.71 2.25 41.75
C GLY A 729 13.96 0.88 41.09
N LEU A 730 15.11 0.25 41.38
CA LEU A 730 15.44 -1.09 40.90
C LEU A 730 14.44 -2.16 41.37
N GLN A 731 13.95 -2.07 42.62
CA GLN A 731 12.93 -3.01 43.12
C GLN A 731 11.63 -2.89 42.34
N TYR A 732 11.22 -1.68 41.95
CA TYR A 732 10.04 -1.47 41.11
C TYR A 732 10.22 -1.99 39.69
N VAL A 733 11.37 -1.76 39.07
CA VAL A 733 11.66 -2.29 37.73
C VAL A 733 11.62 -3.82 37.74
N VAL A 734 12.21 -4.47 38.74
CA VAL A 734 12.14 -5.94 38.91
C VAL A 734 10.71 -6.40 39.13
N GLN A 735 9.91 -5.67 39.90
CA GLN A 735 8.49 -5.99 40.14
C GLN A 735 7.68 -5.92 38.83
N VAL A 736 7.87 -4.88 38.03
CA VAL A 736 7.21 -4.74 36.72
C VAL A 736 7.66 -5.84 35.77
N ALA A 737 8.96 -6.09 35.64
CA ALA A 737 9.47 -7.18 34.81
C ALA A 737 8.87 -8.54 35.23
N SER A 738 8.71 -8.78 36.53
CA SER A 738 8.06 -10.00 37.04
C SER A 738 6.58 -10.10 36.68
N GLN A 739 5.84 -8.97 36.65
CA GLN A 739 4.44 -8.95 36.20
C GLN A 739 4.32 -9.20 34.69
N LEU A 740 5.19 -8.58 33.89
CA LEU A 740 5.24 -8.80 32.43
C LEU A 740 5.58 -10.26 32.08
N LEU A 741 6.41 -10.91 32.91
CA LEU A 741 6.76 -12.32 32.81
C LEU A 741 5.77 -13.26 33.53
N SER A 742 4.66 -12.77 34.08
CA SER A 742 3.71 -13.63 34.79
C SER A 742 3.12 -14.68 33.84
N PRO A 743 3.18 -15.98 34.15
CA PRO A 743 2.55 -17.02 33.32
C PRO A 743 1.03 -16.95 33.30
N SER A 744 0.42 -16.22 34.25
CA SER A 744 -1.03 -16.05 34.32
C SER A 744 -1.58 -14.94 33.42
N SER A 745 -0.70 -14.05 32.92
CA SER A 745 -1.08 -12.97 32.01
C SER A 745 -0.97 -13.42 30.55
N SER A 746 -1.57 -12.64 29.63
CA SER A 746 -1.42 -12.82 28.18
C SER A 746 0.04 -13.00 27.79
N GLU A 747 0.33 -13.87 26.82
CA GLU A 747 1.67 -14.02 26.26
C GLU A 747 2.25 -12.67 25.79
N GLN A 748 1.38 -11.82 25.22
CA GLN A 748 1.73 -10.50 24.69
C GLN A 748 2.32 -9.55 25.75
N THR A 749 2.13 -9.78 27.05
CA THR A 749 2.80 -8.94 28.07
C THR A 749 4.33 -9.07 28.02
N ALA A 750 4.84 -10.13 27.39
CA ALA A 750 6.26 -10.40 27.27
C ALA A 750 6.85 -10.07 25.88
N THR A 751 6.11 -9.36 25.01
CA THR A 751 6.60 -9.00 23.66
C THR A 751 7.95 -8.28 23.70
N PHE A 752 8.14 -7.31 24.60
CA PHE A 752 9.37 -6.49 24.65
C PHE A 752 10.17 -6.64 25.95
N VAL A 753 9.66 -7.41 26.93
CA VAL A 753 10.30 -7.52 28.26
C VAL A 753 11.72 -8.09 28.20
N GLY A 754 12.06 -8.85 27.17
CA GLY A 754 13.42 -9.34 26.91
C GLY A 754 14.44 -8.21 26.78
N ARG A 755 14.07 -7.11 26.10
CA ARG A 755 14.90 -5.91 25.97
C ARG A 755 15.11 -5.21 27.32
N LEU A 756 14.06 -5.06 28.11
CA LEU A 756 14.15 -4.52 29.49
C LEU A 756 15.09 -5.32 30.37
N ILE A 757 14.95 -6.65 30.40
CA ILE A 757 15.80 -7.54 31.22
C ILE A 757 17.25 -7.46 30.77
N THR A 758 17.49 -7.45 29.47
CA THR A 758 18.83 -7.33 28.90
C THR A 758 19.52 -6.04 29.34
N VAL A 759 18.84 -4.91 29.22
CA VAL A 759 19.35 -3.61 29.67
C VAL A 759 19.56 -3.59 31.18
N LEU A 760 18.64 -4.18 31.95
CA LEU A 760 18.73 -4.29 33.40
C LEU A 760 19.99 -5.04 33.85
N ILE A 761 20.29 -6.17 33.21
CA ILE A 761 21.49 -6.95 33.51
C ILE A 761 22.75 -6.19 33.10
N ARG A 762 22.77 -5.56 31.91
CA ARG A 762 23.93 -4.82 31.40
C ARG A 762 24.25 -3.58 32.24
N ARG A 763 23.25 -2.85 32.73
CA ARG A 763 23.42 -1.56 33.43
C ARG A 763 23.39 -1.66 34.94
N ALA A 764 22.67 -2.64 35.50
CA ALA A 764 22.44 -2.75 36.95
C ALA A 764 22.68 -4.17 37.51
N GLY A 765 23.27 -5.09 36.73
CA GLY A 765 23.45 -6.50 37.10
C GLY A 765 24.06 -6.74 38.47
N ASP A 766 25.13 -6.00 38.81
CA ASP A 766 25.83 -6.12 40.10
C ASP A 766 24.94 -5.78 41.31
N HIS A 767 23.85 -5.04 41.10
CA HIS A 767 22.92 -4.60 42.14
C HIS A 767 21.65 -5.49 42.23
N LEU A 768 21.47 -6.46 41.32
CA LEU A 768 20.28 -7.33 41.30
C LEU A 768 20.35 -8.43 42.37
N GLY A 769 21.54 -8.99 42.64
CA GLY A 769 21.73 -10.10 43.57
C GLY A 769 20.80 -11.28 43.25
N ASP A 770 20.10 -11.79 44.27
CA ASP A 770 19.16 -12.93 44.15
C ASP A 770 17.98 -12.68 43.18
N ASN A 771 17.70 -11.42 42.83
CA ASN A 771 16.62 -11.10 41.88
C ASN A 771 16.94 -11.53 40.46
N LEU A 772 18.22 -11.69 40.09
CA LEU A 772 18.61 -12.15 38.77
C LEU A 772 18.09 -13.58 38.51
N ASP A 773 18.34 -14.49 39.45
CA ASP A 773 17.87 -15.88 39.36
C ASP A 773 16.35 -15.98 39.30
N LEU A 774 15.64 -15.11 40.05
CA LEU A 774 14.18 -15.04 40.01
C LEU A 774 13.66 -14.58 38.64
N LEU A 775 14.26 -13.55 38.06
CA LEU A 775 13.90 -13.06 36.73
C LEU A 775 14.17 -14.12 35.66
N LEU A 776 15.32 -14.79 35.69
CA LEU A 776 15.64 -15.85 34.74
C LEU A 776 14.70 -17.05 34.86
N ARG A 777 14.21 -17.39 36.06
CA ARG A 777 13.16 -18.40 36.25
C ARG A 777 11.81 -17.94 35.70
N ALA A 778 11.48 -16.67 35.86
CA ALA A 778 10.25 -16.09 35.31
C ALA A 778 10.28 -16.09 33.77
N VAL A 779 11.44 -15.80 33.15
CA VAL A 779 11.66 -15.94 31.69
C VAL A 779 11.40 -17.38 31.24
N LEU A 780 11.97 -18.40 31.91
CA LEU A 780 11.68 -19.80 31.59
C LEU A 780 10.19 -20.13 31.70
N SER A 781 9.54 -19.67 32.76
CA SER A 781 8.13 -19.96 33.00
C SER A 781 7.22 -19.30 31.98
N LYS A 782 7.55 -18.09 31.51
CA LYS A 782 6.81 -17.40 30.45
C LYS A 782 7.06 -18.05 29.08
N LEU A 783 8.32 -18.42 28.80
CA LEU A 783 8.71 -19.12 27.57
C LEU A 783 8.00 -20.47 27.41
N GLN A 784 7.69 -21.16 28.52
CA GLN A 784 6.91 -22.41 28.48
C GLN A 784 5.50 -22.23 27.90
N GLY A 785 4.85 -21.09 28.15
CA GLY A 785 3.51 -20.80 27.65
C GLY A 785 3.49 -19.97 26.37
N ALA A 786 4.65 -19.65 25.80
CA ALA A 786 4.78 -18.79 24.64
C ALA A 786 4.72 -19.60 23.33
N GLU A 787 3.81 -19.23 22.43
CA GLU A 787 3.66 -19.83 21.11
C GLU A 787 4.08 -18.87 19.99
N THR A 788 3.96 -17.57 20.24
CA THR A 788 4.22 -16.50 19.27
C THR A 788 5.72 -16.32 19.10
N LEU A 789 6.19 -16.28 17.84
CA LEU A 789 7.62 -16.17 17.52
C LEU A 789 8.28 -14.94 18.15
N THR A 790 7.62 -13.78 18.11
CA THR A 790 8.15 -12.52 18.64
C THR A 790 8.46 -12.60 20.14
N VAL A 791 7.57 -13.22 20.92
CA VAL A 791 7.74 -13.41 22.37
C VAL A 791 8.80 -14.47 22.64
N VAL A 792 8.77 -15.59 21.91
CA VAL A 792 9.79 -16.64 22.06
C VAL A 792 11.18 -16.11 21.76
N GLN A 793 11.35 -15.37 20.65
CA GLN A 793 12.61 -14.72 20.27
C GLN A 793 13.09 -13.80 21.39
N ASN A 794 12.26 -12.86 21.86
CA ASN A 794 12.63 -11.92 22.92
C ASN A 794 13.06 -12.60 24.22
N LEU A 795 12.37 -13.66 24.63
CA LEU A 795 12.71 -14.41 25.86
C LEU A 795 13.98 -15.27 25.68
N VAL A 796 14.18 -15.87 24.50
CA VAL A 796 15.41 -16.62 24.19
C VAL A 796 16.62 -15.71 24.13
N LEU A 797 16.48 -14.51 23.56
CA LEU A 797 17.56 -13.54 23.43
C LEU A 797 18.10 -13.05 24.78
N VAL A 798 17.32 -13.10 25.87
CA VAL A 798 17.84 -12.86 27.23
C VAL A 798 18.99 -13.82 27.54
N TYR A 799 18.85 -15.11 27.21
CA TYR A 799 19.93 -16.09 27.42
C TYR A 799 21.05 -15.94 26.38
N ALA A 800 20.71 -15.61 25.13
CA ALA A 800 21.71 -15.36 24.09
C ALA A 800 22.65 -14.21 24.48
N GLN A 801 22.10 -13.11 25.02
CA GLN A 801 22.91 -11.99 25.50
C GLN A 801 23.79 -12.38 26.69
N LEU A 802 23.26 -13.19 27.63
CA LEU A 802 24.04 -13.65 28.78
C LEU A 802 25.15 -14.63 28.37
N VAL A 803 24.99 -15.39 27.30
CA VAL A 803 26.06 -16.24 26.75
C VAL A 803 27.30 -15.40 26.38
N HIS A 804 27.13 -14.16 25.94
CA HIS A 804 28.25 -13.29 25.58
C HIS A 804 29.11 -12.85 26.76
N SER A 805 28.50 -12.74 27.95
CA SER A 805 29.14 -12.17 29.15
C SER A 805 29.40 -13.20 30.26
N GLN A 806 28.54 -14.22 30.40
CA GLN A 806 28.51 -15.17 31.50
C GLN A 806 28.17 -16.61 31.04
N LEU A 807 28.77 -17.09 29.94
CA LEU A 807 28.52 -18.41 29.34
C LEU A 807 28.42 -19.56 30.37
N GLU A 808 29.45 -19.76 31.19
CA GLU A 808 29.46 -20.86 32.17
C GLU A 808 28.39 -20.69 33.27
N GLY A 809 28.09 -19.44 33.63
CA GLY A 809 27.01 -19.11 34.56
C GLY A 809 25.64 -19.50 34.01
N VAL A 810 25.37 -19.17 32.74
CA VAL A 810 24.14 -19.54 32.04
C VAL A 810 23.99 -21.07 31.94
N LEU A 811 25.05 -21.78 31.54
CA LEU A 811 25.04 -23.24 31.43
C LEU A 811 24.79 -23.90 32.79
N THR A 812 25.43 -23.41 33.84
CA THR A 812 25.27 -23.93 35.21
C THR A 812 23.85 -23.68 35.73
N PHE A 813 23.32 -22.46 35.54
CA PHE A 813 21.97 -22.10 35.93
C PHE A 813 20.92 -22.95 35.20
N LEU A 814 20.95 -22.98 33.87
CA LEU A 814 19.97 -23.71 33.06
C LEU A 814 20.04 -25.23 33.24
N ALA A 815 21.22 -25.78 33.52
CA ALA A 815 21.36 -27.21 33.86
C ALA A 815 20.81 -27.53 35.27
N GLY A 816 20.89 -26.58 36.20
CA GLY A 816 20.43 -26.74 37.59
C GLY A 816 18.92 -26.56 37.80
N VAL A 817 18.19 -26.02 36.82
CA VAL A 817 16.73 -25.81 36.87
C VAL A 817 16.01 -26.90 36.07
N PRO A 818 14.95 -27.54 36.61
CA PRO A 818 14.15 -28.48 35.84
C PRO A 818 13.30 -27.75 34.79
N GLY A 819 13.29 -28.28 33.56
CA GLY A 819 12.43 -27.88 32.46
C GLY A 819 11.01 -28.48 32.57
N PRO A 820 10.10 -28.10 31.67
CA PRO A 820 8.68 -28.41 31.77
C PRO A 820 8.33 -29.89 31.57
N SER A 821 9.18 -30.63 30.85
CA SER A 821 9.04 -32.07 30.57
C SER A 821 9.85 -32.96 31.52
N GLY A 822 10.47 -32.39 32.57
CA GLY A 822 11.34 -33.11 33.52
C GLY A 822 12.81 -33.24 33.08
N GLN A 823 13.18 -32.72 31.90
CA GLN A 823 14.58 -32.53 31.48
C GLN A 823 15.19 -31.27 32.12
N SER A 824 16.43 -30.90 31.82
CA SER A 824 16.99 -29.61 32.26
C SER A 824 16.35 -28.43 31.51
N ALA A 825 16.32 -27.25 32.12
CA ALA A 825 15.91 -26.03 31.44
C ALA A 825 16.84 -25.71 30.25
N LEU A 826 18.10 -26.12 30.31
CA LEU A 826 19.05 -26.04 29.20
C LEU A 826 18.55 -26.81 27.97
N HIS A 827 18.05 -28.04 28.15
CA HIS A 827 17.45 -28.83 27.07
C HIS A 827 16.24 -28.11 26.47
N PHE A 828 15.36 -27.58 27.34
CA PHE A 828 14.16 -26.85 26.90
C PHE A 828 14.50 -25.59 26.08
N VAL A 829 15.37 -24.71 26.61
CA VAL A 829 15.77 -23.46 25.94
C VAL A 829 16.42 -23.75 24.60
N LEU A 830 17.37 -24.69 24.54
CA LEU A 830 18.05 -25.03 23.28
C LEU A 830 17.11 -25.70 22.27
N THR A 831 16.14 -26.49 22.72
CA THR A 831 15.11 -27.05 21.83
C THR A 831 14.26 -25.94 21.21
N GLN A 832 13.77 -25.00 22.02
CA GLN A 832 12.98 -23.87 21.54
C GLN A 832 13.80 -22.97 20.61
N TRP A 833 15.00 -22.59 21.03
CA TRP A 833 15.91 -21.74 20.27
C TRP A 833 16.28 -22.36 18.94
N CYS A 834 16.80 -23.59 18.91
CA CYS A 834 17.24 -24.23 17.66
C CYS A 834 16.08 -24.52 16.70
N SER A 835 14.85 -24.71 17.22
CA SER A 835 13.67 -24.91 16.38
C SER A 835 13.18 -23.64 15.69
N LYS A 836 13.55 -22.45 16.20
CA LYS A 836 13.04 -21.15 15.72
C LYS A 836 14.12 -20.19 15.25
N GLN A 837 15.40 -20.51 15.43
CA GLN A 837 16.52 -19.63 15.05
C GLN A 837 16.40 -19.11 13.60
N HIS A 838 16.11 -20.00 12.66
CA HIS A 838 15.93 -19.67 11.23
C HIS A 838 14.73 -18.74 10.93
N LEU A 839 13.90 -18.45 11.94
CA LEU A 839 12.76 -17.54 11.84
C LEU A 839 13.02 -16.23 12.60
N PHE A 840 14.12 -16.11 13.36
CA PHE A 840 14.41 -14.88 14.07
C PHE A 840 14.66 -13.74 13.08
N PHE A 841 14.13 -12.57 13.40
CA PHE A 841 14.23 -11.36 12.58
C PHE A 841 14.86 -10.22 13.38
N GLY A 842 15.31 -9.18 12.69
CA GLY A 842 16.11 -8.09 13.29
C GLY A 842 17.60 -8.27 13.01
N ALA A 843 18.24 -7.24 12.47
CA ALA A 843 19.65 -7.27 12.10
C ALA A 843 20.55 -7.40 13.33
N TYR A 844 20.18 -6.74 14.44
CA TYR A 844 20.92 -6.82 15.68
C TYR A 844 20.65 -8.15 16.41
N GLU A 845 19.38 -8.51 16.57
CA GLU A 845 18.91 -9.74 17.19
C GLU A 845 19.51 -10.99 16.53
N GLY A 846 19.56 -10.99 15.19
CA GLY A 846 20.20 -12.03 14.38
C GLY A 846 21.68 -12.20 14.73
N LYS A 847 22.45 -11.09 14.78
CA LYS A 847 23.88 -11.10 15.17
C LYS A 847 24.07 -11.61 16.60
N VAL A 848 23.30 -11.10 17.56
CA VAL A 848 23.38 -11.52 18.97
C VAL A 848 23.16 -13.02 19.09
N SER A 849 22.13 -13.54 18.42
CA SER A 849 21.78 -14.95 18.47
C SER A 849 22.82 -15.83 17.78
N ALA A 850 23.21 -15.52 16.55
CA ALA A 850 24.17 -16.29 15.75
C ALA A 850 25.55 -16.38 16.44
N VAL A 851 26.05 -15.27 16.97
CA VAL A 851 27.34 -15.26 17.70
C VAL A 851 27.23 -16.04 19.01
N ALA A 852 26.08 -16.01 19.69
CA ALA A 852 25.89 -16.77 20.93
C ALA A 852 25.87 -18.28 20.63
N LEU A 853 25.21 -18.70 19.55
CA LEU A 853 25.23 -20.07 19.04
C LEU A 853 26.65 -20.52 18.64
N ALA A 854 27.43 -19.66 18.01
CA ALA A 854 28.84 -19.93 17.68
C ALA A 854 29.68 -20.18 18.95
N LYS A 855 29.53 -19.33 19.99
CA LYS A 855 30.21 -19.51 21.28
C LYS A 855 29.78 -20.80 22.00
N LEU A 856 28.50 -21.16 21.95
CA LEU A 856 28.00 -22.42 22.51
C LEU A 856 28.59 -23.65 21.79
N LEU A 857 28.71 -23.58 20.46
CA LEU A 857 29.35 -24.64 19.68
C LEU A 857 30.84 -24.77 20.01
N GLU A 858 31.56 -23.65 20.04
CA GLU A 858 32.98 -23.61 20.38
C GLU A 858 33.24 -24.19 21.77
N HIS A 859 32.49 -23.75 22.79
CA HIS A 859 32.62 -24.25 24.16
C HIS A 859 32.27 -25.73 24.27
N GLY A 860 31.14 -26.15 23.68
CA GLY A 860 30.69 -27.55 23.73
C GLY A 860 31.69 -28.54 23.12
N VAL A 861 32.43 -28.11 22.09
CA VAL A 861 33.45 -28.92 21.42
C VAL A 861 34.81 -28.85 22.11
N THR A 862 35.28 -27.65 22.50
CA THR A 862 36.61 -27.48 23.10
C THR A 862 36.69 -27.94 24.55
N ALA A 863 35.65 -27.68 25.35
CA ALA A 863 35.58 -28.09 26.75
C ALA A 863 35.03 -29.52 26.93
N ASN A 864 34.54 -30.13 25.85
CA ASN A 864 33.88 -31.44 25.85
C ASN A 864 32.74 -31.51 26.90
N ASP A 865 31.87 -30.51 26.89
CA ASP A 865 30.82 -30.30 27.90
C ASP A 865 29.63 -31.25 27.70
N ALA A 866 29.52 -32.25 28.57
CA ALA A 866 28.45 -33.25 28.53
C ALA A 866 27.05 -32.62 28.62
N ARG A 867 26.90 -31.47 29.28
CA ARG A 867 25.61 -30.76 29.39
C ARG A 867 25.04 -30.38 28.03
N LEU A 868 25.90 -30.12 27.04
CA LEU A 868 25.52 -29.79 25.67
C LEU A 868 25.51 -31.02 24.76
N GLN A 869 26.50 -31.91 24.89
CA GLN A 869 26.64 -33.08 24.01
C GLN A 869 25.48 -34.08 24.12
N ASP A 870 24.89 -34.21 25.30
CA ASP A 870 23.80 -35.17 25.57
C ASP A 870 22.41 -34.69 25.09
N ILE A 871 22.30 -33.44 24.62
CA ILE A 871 21.02 -32.85 24.18
C ILE A 871 20.75 -33.25 22.72
N ILE A 872 19.59 -33.87 22.50
CA ILE A 872 19.05 -34.19 21.17
C ILE A 872 17.87 -33.27 20.87
N VAL A 873 17.83 -32.72 19.65
CA VAL A 873 16.80 -31.79 19.14
C VAL A 873 16.33 -32.20 17.73
N GLN A 874 15.24 -31.58 17.28
CA GLN A 874 14.75 -31.75 15.91
C GLN A 874 15.75 -31.18 14.88
N GLY A 875 16.06 -31.98 13.86
CA GLY A 875 16.99 -31.67 12.77
C GLY A 875 16.29 -31.08 11.55
N ASP A 876 16.31 -31.83 10.46
CA ASP A 876 15.75 -31.44 9.16
C ASP A 876 14.40 -32.12 8.92
N GLN A 877 13.54 -31.44 8.18
CA GLN A 877 12.30 -32.04 7.70
C GLN A 877 12.58 -33.05 6.58
N VAL A 878 11.99 -34.24 6.68
CA VAL A 878 12.14 -35.29 5.67
C VAL A 878 11.09 -35.11 4.59
N PHE A 879 11.53 -34.70 3.39
CA PHE A 879 10.68 -34.55 2.21
C PHE A 879 10.65 -35.84 1.36
N THR A 880 9.49 -36.17 0.80
CA THR A 880 9.35 -37.21 -0.23
C THR A 880 9.46 -36.58 -1.62
N PRO A 881 10.26 -37.13 -2.55
CA PRO A 881 10.63 -36.48 -3.82
C PRO A 881 9.49 -36.18 -4.80
N ASP A 882 8.28 -36.72 -4.61
CA ASP A 882 7.12 -36.55 -5.51
C ASP A 882 6.20 -35.35 -5.16
N SER A 883 6.53 -34.51 -4.18
CA SER A 883 5.54 -33.56 -3.64
C SER A 883 5.40 -32.28 -4.48
N ARG A 884 4.29 -32.21 -5.24
CA ARG A 884 3.59 -30.96 -5.58
C ARG A 884 3.30 -30.12 -4.33
N ILE A 885 2.85 -28.87 -4.50
CA ILE A 885 2.42 -27.97 -3.42
C ILE A 885 1.64 -28.73 -2.34
N ARG A 886 2.16 -28.72 -1.11
CA ARG A 886 1.62 -29.49 0.02
C ARG A 886 0.67 -28.64 0.85
N THR A 887 -0.62 -28.87 0.67
CA THR A 887 -1.68 -28.14 1.37
C THR A 887 -1.86 -28.59 2.82
N ARG A 888 -2.55 -27.77 3.64
CA ARG A 888 -2.86 -28.09 5.05
C ARG A 888 -3.59 -29.44 5.20
N SER A 889 -4.51 -29.78 4.31
CA SER A 889 -5.24 -31.07 4.32
C SER A 889 -4.31 -32.26 4.07
N GLN A 890 -3.31 -32.10 3.20
CA GLN A 890 -2.31 -33.13 2.96
C GLN A 890 -1.38 -33.33 4.17
N ARG A 891 -1.02 -32.26 4.91
CA ARG A 891 -0.25 -32.35 6.16
C ARG A 891 -0.97 -33.13 7.27
N VAL A 892 -2.31 -33.07 7.33
CA VAL A 892 -3.09 -33.89 8.26
C VAL A 892 -3.04 -35.37 7.86
N SER A 893 -3.19 -35.66 6.56
CA SER A 893 -3.17 -37.05 6.05
C SER A 893 -1.79 -37.71 6.10
N ARG A 894 -0.72 -36.92 6.02
CA ARG A 894 0.67 -37.34 6.09
C ARG A 894 1.38 -36.34 7.01
N PRO A 895 1.59 -36.65 8.30
CA PRO A 895 2.26 -35.72 9.22
C PRO A 895 3.72 -35.52 8.82
N GLU A 896 4.29 -34.40 9.23
CA GLU A 896 5.68 -34.06 8.98
C GLU A 896 6.62 -34.97 9.78
N GLN A 897 7.67 -35.45 9.13
CA GLN A 897 8.70 -36.27 9.78
C GLN A 897 9.97 -35.43 9.89
N TRP A 898 10.60 -35.49 11.05
CA TRP A 898 11.79 -34.71 11.37
C TRP A 898 12.89 -35.64 11.83
N THR A 899 14.12 -35.38 11.39
CA THR A 899 15.29 -36.09 11.92
C THR A 899 15.55 -35.66 13.38
N GLN A 900 16.27 -36.49 14.14
CA GLN A 900 16.72 -36.18 15.49
C GLN A 900 18.24 -36.14 15.48
N VAL A 901 18.84 -35.03 15.92
CA VAL A 901 20.28 -34.80 15.86
C VAL A 901 20.81 -34.22 17.17
N PRO A 902 22.10 -34.41 17.49
CA PRO A 902 22.74 -33.70 18.60
C PRO A 902 22.61 -32.18 18.44
N VAL A 903 22.42 -31.47 19.55
CA VAL A 903 22.19 -30.02 19.52
C VAL A 903 23.36 -29.27 18.89
N LEU A 904 24.60 -29.69 19.13
CA LEU A 904 25.78 -29.07 18.51
C LEU A 904 25.74 -29.19 16.99
N VAL A 905 25.27 -30.32 16.47
CA VAL A 905 25.08 -30.52 15.02
C VAL A 905 23.99 -29.59 14.49
N LYS A 906 22.85 -29.46 15.20
CA LYS A 906 21.80 -28.52 14.79
C LYS A 906 22.28 -27.08 14.83
N ILE A 907 23.03 -26.69 15.87
CA ILE A 907 23.64 -25.36 15.97
C ILE A 907 24.56 -25.09 14.78
N PHE A 908 25.43 -26.04 14.42
CA PHE A 908 26.29 -25.89 13.26
C PHE A 908 25.50 -25.69 11.95
N LYS A 909 24.43 -26.47 11.73
CA LYS A 909 23.51 -26.28 10.60
C LYS A 909 22.87 -24.88 10.58
N LEU A 910 22.44 -24.38 11.74
CA LEU A 910 21.87 -23.05 11.87
C LEU A 910 22.90 -21.96 11.55
N LEU A 911 24.15 -22.10 11.98
CA LEU A 911 25.22 -21.14 11.64
C LEU A 911 25.53 -21.12 10.13
N ILE A 912 25.42 -22.27 9.44
CA ILE A 912 25.51 -22.32 7.97
C ILE A 912 24.33 -21.59 7.34
N ASN A 913 23.12 -21.77 7.87
CA ASN A 913 21.93 -21.04 7.41
C ASN A 913 22.07 -19.52 7.61
N GLU A 914 22.54 -19.07 8.77
CA GLU A 914 22.81 -17.64 9.02
C GLU A 914 23.88 -17.08 8.08
N LEU A 915 24.90 -17.87 7.74
CA LEU A 915 25.91 -17.48 6.75
C LEU A 915 25.29 -17.36 5.35
N ALA A 916 24.44 -18.32 4.95
CA ALA A 916 23.74 -18.26 3.67
C ALA A 916 22.88 -17.00 3.57
N ASN A 917 22.05 -16.75 4.60
CA ASN A 917 21.23 -15.53 4.69
C ASN A 917 22.07 -14.25 4.63
N ALA A 918 23.24 -14.23 5.29
CA ALA A 918 24.13 -13.06 5.27
C ALA A 918 24.80 -12.85 3.91
N ILE A 919 25.15 -13.92 3.19
CA ILE A 919 25.67 -13.85 1.81
C ILE A 919 24.59 -13.32 0.88
N ASP A 920 23.38 -13.89 0.93
CA ASP A 920 22.25 -13.48 0.08
C ASP A 920 21.87 -12.01 0.35
N SER A 921 21.83 -11.59 1.61
CA SER A 921 21.55 -10.20 1.98
C SER A 921 22.61 -9.20 1.50
N ASN A 922 23.87 -9.62 1.39
CA ASN A 922 24.93 -8.75 0.89
C ASN A 922 24.99 -8.73 -0.65
N LEU A 923 24.66 -9.86 -1.31
CA LEU A 923 24.50 -9.89 -2.77
C LEU A 923 23.35 -8.98 -3.23
N GLY A 924 22.22 -8.98 -2.53
CA GLY A 924 21.09 -8.11 -2.87
C GLY A 924 21.41 -6.61 -2.76
N LYS A 925 22.30 -6.21 -1.84
CA LYS A 925 22.75 -4.80 -1.72
C LYS A 925 23.65 -4.35 -2.87
N ASP A 926 24.42 -5.28 -3.44
CA ASP A 926 25.26 -5.00 -4.61
C ASP A 926 24.42 -4.96 -5.90
N ASP A 927 23.32 -5.73 -5.97
CA ASP A 927 22.35 -5.68 -7.07
C ASP A 927 21.48 -4.41 -7.04
N ASP A 928 21.10 -3.87 -5.87
CA ASP A 928 20.42 -2.56 -5.77
C ASP A 928 21.28 -1.40 -6.31
N GLU A 929 22.61 -1.53 -6.32
CA GLU A 929 23.54 -0.58 -6.96
C GLU A 929 23.76 -0.88 -8.47
N GLN A 930 23.27 -2.03 -8.99
CA GLN A 930 23.47 -2.53 -10.35
C GLN A 930 22.19 -2.96 -11.10
N GLU A 931 20.99 -2.69 -10.59
CA GLU A 931 19.73 -2.84 -11.34
C GLU A 931 19.60 -1.73 -12.41
N SER A 932 20.52 -1.75 -13.36
CA SER A 932 20.40 -1.10 -14.65
C SER A 932 20.95 -2.00 -15.75
N GLU A 933 20.57 -3.28 -15.81
CA GLU A 933 20.78 -4.07 -17.01
C GLU A 933 19.75 -5.22 -17.13
N ASP A 934 18.83 -5.01 -18.09
CA ASP A 934 17.87 -5.92 -18.71
C ASP A 934 18.12 -7.44 -18.55
N GLU A 935 17.22 -8.15 -17.88
CA GLU A 935 16.91 -9.56 -18.19
C GLU A 935 15.40 -9.79 -18.38
N CYS A 936 14.87 -9.23 -19.47
CA CYS A 936 13.60 -9.71 -20.04
C CYS A 936 13.90 -10.86 -21.01
N TRP A 937 13.65 -12.09 -20.55
CA TRP A 937 13.61 -13.35 -21.30
C TRP A 937 13.62 -13.23 -22.83
N GLU A 938 14.82 -13.18 -23.42
CA GLU A 938 14.99 -13.45 -24.84
C GLU A 938 14.97 -14.96 -25.06
N ASP A 939 13.82 -15.48 -25.49
CA ASP A 939 13.74 -16.77 -26.19
C ASP A 939 14.54 -16.63 -27.51
N GLU A 940 15.87 -16.81 -27.46
CA GLU A 940 16.69 -17.08 -28.64
C GLU A 940 16.47 -18.53 -29.08
N GLU A 941 15.87 -18.68 -30.26
CA GLU A 941 15.83 -19.94 -31.00
C GLU A 941 17.22 -20.24 -31.57
N GLU A 942 18.09 -20.94 -30.82
CA GLU A 942 19.22 -21.67 -31.41
C GLU A 942 19.18 -23.18 -31.06
N GLU A 943 19.05 -24.00 -32.10
CA GLU A 943 19.18 -25.46 -32.02
C GLU A 943 20.62 -25.86 -31.63
N GLY A 944 20.85 -26.33 -30.40
CA GLY A 944 22.17 -26.88 -30.06
C GLY A 944 22.41 -27.36 -28.62
N GLN A 945 22.13 -28.64 -28.36
CA GLN A 945 22.69 -29.48 -27.29
C GLN A 945 22.37 -29.17 -25.82
N ALA A 946 21.66 -30.13 -25.21
CA ALA A 946 21.33 -30.21 -23.79
C ALA A 946 22.55 -30.14 -22.85
N ASN A 947 22.48 -29.23 -21.88
CA ASN A 947 23.00 -29.43 -20.53
C ASN A 947 21.95 -28.87 -19.56
N GLY A 948 21.42 -29.74 -18.71
CA GLY A 948 20.44 -29.39 -17.69
C GLY A 948 21.07 -28.86 -16.41
N ASP A 949 20.21 -28.28 -15.58
CA ASP A 949 20.40 -27.73 -14.23
C ASP A 949 21.08 -26.36 -14.11
N SER A 950 20.26 -25.29 -14.15
CA SER A 950 20.50 -24.05 -13.38
C SER A 950 19.26 -23.14 -13.21
N SER A 951 18.03 -23.58 -13.49
CA SER A 951 16.84 -22.70 -13.55
C SER A 951 15.69 -23.16 -12.63
N LEU A 952 15.99 -23.49 -11.37
CA LEU A 952 14.98 -23.89 -10.38
C LEU A 952 15.15 -23.25 -9.00
N THR A 953 16.11 -22.34 -8.81
CA THR A 953 16.40 -21.73 -7.50
C THR A 953 15.52 -20.52 -7.14
N SER A 954 14.71 -19.98 -8.06
CA SER A 954 13.83 -18.84 -7.80
C SER A 954 12.35 -19.19 -8.04
N ILE A 955 11.78 -20.00 -7.15
CA ILE A 955 10.31 -20.24 -7.08
C ILE A 955 9.72 -19.69 -5.76
N TYR A 956 10.56 -19.30 -4.82
CA TYR A 956 10.14 -18.66 -3.58
C TYR A 956 10.73 -17.26 -3.57
N ALA A 957 9.87 -16.24 -3.75
CA ALA A 957 10.23 -14.88 -3.42
C ALA A 957 10.68 -14.84 -1.95
N PRO A 958 11.70 -14.03 -1.59
CA PRO A 958 12.04 -13.81 -0.20
C PRO A 958 10.79 -13.33 0.55
N SER A 959 10.65 -13.76 1.81
CA SER A 959 9.47 -13.45 2.64
C SER A 959 9.21 -11.95 2.83
N SER A 960 10.19 -11.10 2.47
CA SER A 960 10.08 -9.63 2.40
C SER A 960 9.15 -9.13 1.30
N ASN A 961 8.82 -9.93 0.27
CA ASN A 961 8.03 -9.49 -0.88
C ASN A 961 6.52 -9.79 -0.75
N PHE A 962 6.04 -10.18 0.44
CA PHE A 962 4.60 -10.34 0.73
C PHE A 962 4.07 -9.10 1.46
N PRO A 963 3.17 -8.29 0.84
CA PRO A 963 2.51 -7.19 1.52
C PRO A 963 1.61 -7.77 2.63
N GLY A 964 1.89 -7.45 3.88
CA GLY A 964 1.14 -7.92 5.05
C GLY A 964 1.96 -8.59 6.16
N TYR A 965 3.29 -8.66 6.01
CA TYR A 965 4.22 -9.02 7.08
C TYR A 965 4.95 -7.82 7.73
N ASP A 966 4.50 -6.59 7.47
CA ASP A 966 4.81 -5.43 8.31
C ASP A 966 4.01 -5.52 9.61
N ALA A 967 4.42 -6.43 10.49
CA ALA A 967 4.02 -6.39 11.89
C ALA A 967 5.00 -5.46 12.61
N ASP A 968 4.84 -4.14 12.50
CA ASP A 968 5.49 -3.09 13.31
C ASP A 968 6.87 -3.50 13.85
N THR A 969 7.78 -3.92 12.96
CA THR A 969 9.14 -4.23 13.40
C THR A 969 9.81 -2.91 13.65
N VAL A 970 10.03 -2.57 14.92
CA VAL A 970 10.92 -1.48 15.31
C VAL A 970 12.24 -1.73 14.60
N ASP A 971 12.57 -0.90 13.62
CA ASP A 971 13.82 -0.99 12.87
C ASP A 971 14.96 -0.91 13.90
N ASP A 972 15.83 -1.93 13.95
CA ASP A 972 16.88 -2.01 14.98
C ASP A 972 17.87 -0.82 14.86
N ASP A 973 17.89 -0.17 13.70
CA ASP A 973 18.64 1.05 13.41
C ASP A 973 18.20 2.24 14.28
N ASP A 974 16.97 2.20 14.80
CA ASP A 974 16.40 3.21 15.69
C ASP A 974 16.51 2.88 17.19
N ASP A 975 16.90 1.65 17.60
CA ASP A 975 17.06 1.33 19.03
C ASP A 975 18.44 1.76 19.55
N PRO A 976 18.54 2.82 20.38
CA PRO A 976 19.82 3.31 20.88
C PRO A 976 20.57 2.29 21.76
N ASP A 977 19.87 1.33 22.37
CA ASP A 977 20.50 0.30 23.19
C ASP A 977 21.20 -0.76 22.31
N ALA A 978 20.62 -1.10 21.16
CA ALA A 978 21.20 -2.01 20.17
C ALA A 978 22.44 -1.38 19.53
N VAL A 979 22.33 -0.14 19.03
CA VAL A 979 23.44 0.62 18.42
C VAL A 979 24.63 0.78 19.38
N SER A 980 24.36 0.84 20.70
CA SER A 980 25.41 0.93 21.72
C SER A 980 26.15 -0.38 22.02
N ASP A 981 25.69 -1.52 21.51
CA ASP A 981 26.33 -2.81 21.70
C ASP A 981 27.43 -3.04 20.65
N PRO A 982 28.66 -3.46 21.03
CA PRO A 982 29.73 -3.75 20.08
C PRO A 982 29.38 -4.81 19.02
N LEU A 983 28.40 -5.69 19.27
CA LEU A 983 27.94 -6.66 18.28
C LEU A 983 27.17 -6.03 17.12
N TYR A 984 26.63 -4.82 17.29
CA TYR A 984 25.86 -4.15 16.24
C TYR A 984 26.71 -3.86 14.99
N THR A 985 27.97 -3.43 15.16
CA THR A 985 28.90 -3.13 14.06
C THR A 985 29.63 -4.35 13.50
N LEU A 986 29.36 -5.55 14.02
CA LEU A 986 29.97 -6.79 13.53
C LEU A 986 29.48 -7.11 12.11
N ASP A 987 30.42 -7.39 11.21
CA ASP A 987 30.14 -8.06 9.93
C ASP A 987 29.87 -9.55 10.19
N LEU A 988 28.60 -9.94 10.11
CA LEU A 988 28.15 -11.28 10.41
C LEU A 988 28.68 -12.30 9.39
N GLN A 989 28.71 -11.96 8.10
CA GLN A 989 29.21 -12.84 7.04
C GLN A 989 30.70 -13.13 7.27
N GLN A 990 31.50 -12.08 7.50
CA GLN A 990 32.93 -12.22 7.75
C GLN A 990 33.20 -13.03 9.02
N TYR A 991 32.46 -12.75 10.10
CA TYR A 991 32.59 -13.47 11.37
C TYR A 991 32.28 -14.96 11.20
N LEU A 992 31.12 -15.31 10.62
CA LEU A 992 30.69 -16.70 10.44
C LEU A 992 31.60 -17.46 9.47
N THR A 993 32.05 -16.83 8.38
CA THR A 993 33.02 -17.41 7.44
C THR A 993 34.31 -17.79 8.17
N THR A 994 34.84 -16.89 9.00
CA THR A 994 36.06 -17.12 9.76
C THR A 994 35.87 -18.21 10.82
N PHE A 995 34.76 -18.14 11.55
CA PHE A 995 34.41 -19.11 12.59
C PHE A 995 34.28 -20.54 12.02
N ILE A 996 33.49 -20.71 10.96
CA ILE A 996 33.25 -22.01 10.32
C ILE A 996 34.55 -22.54 9.70
N SER A 997 35.31 -21.70 8.99
CA SER A 997 36.61 -22.10 8.41
C SER A 997 37.59 -22.58 9.49
N THR A 998 37.58 -21.94 10.66
CA THR A 998 38.41 -22.34 11.80
C THR A 998 37.90 -23.65 12.41
N PHE A 999 36.58 -23.80 12.59
CA PHE A 999 35.96 -25.01 13.12
C PHE A 999 36.23 -26.25 12.25
N THR A 1000 36.29 -26.10 10.93
CA THR A 1000 36.54 -27.22 10.00
C THR A 1000 37.93 -27.84 10.17
N GLN A 1001 38.88 -27.10 10.74
CA GLN A 1001 40.22 -27.60 11.07
C GLN A 1001 40.25 -28.36 12.40
N HIS A 1002 39.17 -28.32 13.19
CA HIS A 1002 39.09 -28.97 14.49
C HIS A 1002 38.90 -30.49 14.35
N PRO A 1003 39.54 -31.33 15.19
CA PRO A 1003 39.44 -32.80 15.10
C PRO A 1003 38.02 -33.38 15.23
N ALA A 1004 37.07 -32.61 15.78
CA ALA A 1004 35.67 -33.02 15.93
C ALA A 1004 34.83 -32.80 14.66
N PHE A 1005 35.29 -31.99 13.71
CA PHE A 1005 34.54 -31.63 12.50
C PHE A 1005 34.06 -32.84 11.67
N PRO A 1006 34.83 -33.93 11.49
CA PRO A 1006 34.37 -35.10 10.75
C PRO A 1006 33.09 -35.75 11.28
N VAL A 1007 32.73 -35.52 12.55
CA VAL A 1007 31.48 -36.01 13.15
C VAL A 1007 30.25 -35.26 12.60
N PHE A 1008 30.42 -34.03 12.13
CA PHE A 1008 29.32 -33.17 11.66
C PHE A 1008 28.97 -33.44 10.19
N ILE A 1009 29.95 -33.83 9.37
CA ILE A 1009 29.80 -34.05 7.91
C ILE A 1009 28.62 -34.98 7.54
N PRO A 1010 28.40 -36.13 8.19
CA PRO A 1010 27.31 -37.04 7.81
C PRO A 1010 25.92 -36.47 8.01
N HIS A 1011 25.79 -35.41 8.82
CA HIS A 1011 24.52 -34.76 9.10
C HIS A 1011 24.20 -33.63 8.12
N LEU A 1012 25.16 -33.18 7.32
CA LEU A 1012 24.97 -32.06 6.40
C LEU A 1012 24.16 -32.45 5.17
N ASN A 1013 23.13 -31.66 4.87
CA ASN A 1013 22.31 -31.78 3.67
C ASN A 1013 23.04 -31.17 2.44
N PRO A 1014 22.54 -31.38 1.20
CA PRO A 1014 23.23 -30.89 0.00
C PRO A 1014 23.43 -29.37 -0.03
N HIS A 1015 22.42 -28.59 0.35
CA HIS A 1015 22.49 -27.12 0.36
C HIS A 1015 23.49 -26.60 1.39
N GLU A 1016 23.51 -27.17 2.60
CA GLU A 1016 24.51 -26.81 3.62
C GLU A 1016 25.94 -27.09 3.15
N ARG A 1017 26.16 -28.19 2.40
CA ARG A 1017 27.47 -28.49 1.81
C ARG A 1017 27.85 -27.51 0.71
N GLU A 1018 26.89 -27.07 -0.08
CA GLU A 1018 27.08 -26.06 -1.14
C GLU A 1018 27.51 -24.72 -0.55
N VAL A 1019 26.83 -24.24 0.49
CA VAL A 1019 27.22 -23.01 1.21
C VAL A 1019 28.65 -23.11 1.76
N LEU A 1020 29.01 -24.25 2.35
CA LEU A 1020 30.38 -24.50 2.84
C LEU A 1020 31.41 -24.52 1.70
N GLN A 1021 31.07 -25.12 0.55
CA GLN A 1021 31.93 -25.08 -0.63
C GLN A 1021 32.12 -23.66 -1.17
N GLY A 1022 31.08 -22.82 -1.10
CA GLY A 1022 31.11 -21.41 -1.48
C GLY A 1022 32.17 -20.60 -0.72
N ILE A 1023 32.44 -20.95 0.54
CA ILE A 1023 33.51 -20.34 1.36
C ILE A 1023 34.83 -21.13 1.34
N GLY A 1024 34.97 -22.12 0.46
CA GLY A 1024 36.21 -22.89 0.26
C GLY A 1024 36.42 -24.07 1.22
N VAL A 1025 35.39 -24.52 1.92
CA VAL A 1025 35.45 -25.67 2.83
C VAL A 1025 35.11 -26.97 2.09
N GLN A 1026 35.99 -27.97 2.17
CA GLN A 1026 35.75 -29.30 1.61
C GLN A 1026 35.09 -30.21 2.66
N CYS A 1027 33.91 -30.75 2.32
CA CYS A 1027 33.07 -31.61 3.18
C CYS A 1027 32.93 -33.03 2.64
#